data_AF-A0A2V5IL27-F1
#
_entry.id   AF-A0A2V5IL27-F1
#
_cell.length_a   1.000
_cell.length_b   1.000
_cell.length_c   1.000
_cell.angle_alpha   90.00
_cell.angle_beta   90.00
_cell.angle_gamma   90.00
#
_symmetry.space_group_name_H-M   'P 1'
#
loop_
_entity.id
_entity.type
_entity.pdbx_description
1 polymer ?
#
loop_
_entity_poly.entity_id
_entity_poly.type
_entity_poly.pdbx_seq_one_letter_code
_entity_poly.pdbx_strand_id
1 'polypeptide(L)'
;MGQPVTGLWRGRPGGLNMPFCREEELADIVQAISAEECRAVFLTSDSGLGASTILQKLAEAAQGNVPVLAVHGSQSLARIPFGVLAPFLNLQDTPTETFRLGVMRQILSTIDERRAKRGGPKSHNSDLPLVVIDDAHAIDEGTAELFVSLVKSGTINIVASHSKRKRMPDPLPQLWSTGIAENIILKPLNQEQGHTFCESMLAGHVTPATSWHYWSTAAGNPLFLYLLINEAVEQGLLRQHDGTWVGEPATLVHGRRLDDAVMGMLRGLTREGQEALNLVALAEPLAESELQRLFSPDAVAELLAWPLISYQSSSSEHLVLANPIYGQVIRELVPITQSRVLHEQLIGDLTDDGAPKESLLRRVLWALEVGVEVSDATLLRAAVLATKLFQSATALHLAEAIRGPDYQLRATMVKARAKYNQGDYRGAFTLMEQPQHPADVQDLTYGALLRASTRSALGMSVAMILADAQDLRKAGEAMAFANPAGAEIILAYSQSSALMVELMGLSQAGRYSEMTELMDLLSSQQGLPTAADRLNRTMALTMDSERLTAQGFPEQGAQRAAEAFAIEHSEENEVFFLPENIMLRHLTAMLCAGYWSAATEVMDSFSMEDGPIVFTFGGGASVVRGMAMVRAGALANALITLRGGLESLQLSDPQQLLGYCTAMAAYCAARLGQRELAAKLVAEHIDSTGMFIVLAHERAYLAATRELLEPDGTGPSELLTLANFAHESKSAMVELNALALMLELGDESVASRVVDVASGVEGPWARGLRQYASALLAGDGAALTEAGEYLSQVGMLGFAKLSLSKAAALLSGSGLEDHAHTVRQELRKLSDRSGAAIVPTKSVQGGALTKRERQIAGLAAQGLSDRDIAEELTLSLRTVEGHLYRTYAKLGISTREELALSLSAADGFPEYRTGIT
;
A
#
# COMPACT_ATOMS: atom_id res chain seq x y z
N MET A 1 -14.06 19.92 -45.84
CA MET A 1 -12.98 18.99 -45.41
C MET A 1 -12.31 19.60 -44.19
N GLY A 2 -12.76 19.23 -42.99
CA GLY A 2 -12.15 19.65 -41.73
C GLY A 2 -11.86 18.37 -40.96
N GLN A 3 -10.57 18.06 -40.76
CA GLN A 3 -10.21 17.00 -39.84
C GLN A 3 -10.57 17.43 -38.42
N PRO A 4 -11.16 16.56 -37.59
CA PRO A 4 -11.34 16.85 -36.19
C PRO A 4 -9.96 16.98 -35.55
N VAL A 5 -9.81 17.96 -34.65
CA VAL A 5 -8.62 18.17 -33.82
C VAL A 5 -8.55 17.03 -32.81
N THR A 6 -8.23 15.82 -33.27
CA THR A 6 -7.92 14.64 -32.44
C THR A 6 -6.43 14.59 -32.09
N GLY A 7 -5.74 15.73 -32.12
CA GLY A 7 -4.28 15.82 -32.21
C GLY A 7 -3.54 16.07 -30.90
N LEU A 8 -4.21 16.37 -29.79
CA LEU A 8 -3.53 16.70 -28.52
C LEU A 8 -3.34 15.51 -27.57
N TRP A 9 -3.98 14.36 -27.86
CA TRP A 9 -3.91 13.16 -27.02
C TRP A 9 -3.68 11.86 -27.80
N ARG A 10 -3.22 11.95 -29.05
CA ARG A 10 -2.59 10.79 -29.69
C ARG A 10 -1.12 10.81 -29.29
N GLY A 11 -0.71 9.81 -28.51
CA GLY A 11 0.70 9.53 -28.27
C GLY A 11 1.46 9.53 -29.60
N ARG A 12 2.73 9.96 -29.55
CA ARG A 12 3.64 9.80 -30.70
C ARG A 12 3.56 8.35 -31.21
N PRO A 13 3.86 8.10 -32.49
CA PRO A 13 4.21 6.74 -32.90
C PRO A 13 5.35 6.26 -32.00
N GLY A 14 5.07 5.32 -31.08
CA GLY A 14 6.01 4.82 -30.08
C GLY A 14 5.90 5.38 -28.65
N GLY A 15 4.93 6.25 -28.32
CA GLY A 15 4.67 6.71 -26.94
C GLY A 15 3.59 5.89 -26.22
N LEU A 16 3.63 5.83 -24.88
CA LEU A 16 2.62 5.15 -24.08
C LEU A 16 1.26 5.87 -24.19
N ASN A 17 0.17 5.10 -24.25
CA ASN A 17 -1.20 5.62 -24.30
C ASN A 17 -1.74 5.82 -22.89
N MET A 18 -2.59 6.83 -22.70
CA MET A 18 -3.28 7.05 -21.41
C MET A 18 -4.38 5.99 -21.21
N PRO A 19 -4.29 5.12 -20.18
CA PRO A 19 -5.33 4.15 -19.89
C PRO A 19 -6.62 4.78 -19.39
N PHE A 20 -7.71 4.02 -19.49
CA PHE A 20 -8.98 4.34 -18.85
C PHE A 20 -9.18 3.37 -17.68
N CYS A 21 -9.38 3.90 -16.47
CA CYS A 21 -9.54 3.12 -15.24
C CYS A 21 -10.64 3.73 -14.35
N ARG A 22 -11.72 4.20 -15.00
CA ARG A 22 -12.87 4.87 -14.36
C ARG A 22 -14.20 4.28 -14.82
N GLU A 23 -14.24 2.96 -14.92
CA GLU A 23 -15.40 2.17 -15.33
C GLU A 23 -16.58 2.40 -14.39
N GLU A 24 -16.32 2.51 -13.08
CA GLU A 24 -17.35 2.76 -12.07
C GLU A 24 -18.00 4.13 -12.25
N GLU A 25 -17.20 5.19 -12.35
CA GLU A 25 -17.74 6.54 -12.54
C GLU A 25 -18.46 6.69 -13.88
N LEU A 26 -17.99 6.02 -14.92
CA LEU A 26 -18.69 5.96 -16.21
C LEU A 26 -20.03 5.25 -16.08
N ALA A 27 -20.09 4.13 -15.35
CA ALA A 27 -21.34 3.41 -15.10
C ALA A 27 -22.32 4.25 -14.28
N ASP A 28 -21.85 4.97 -13.25
CA ASP A 28 -22.65 5.89 -12.45
C ASP A 28 -23.29 6.99 -13.32
N ILE A 29 -22.52 7.60 -14.23
CA ILE A 29 -23.03 8.62 -15.16
C ILE A 29 -24.10 8.04 -16.08
N VAL A 30 -23.85 6.86 -16.65
CA VAL A 30 -24.80 6.19 -17.55
C VAL A 30 -26.08 5.82 -16.81
N GLN A 31 -25.97 5.36 -15.55
CA GLN A 31 -27.12 5.05 -14.72
C GLN A 31 -27.93 6.32 -14.38
N ALA A 32 -27.26 7.39 -13.96
CA ALA A 32 -27.91 8.66 -13.62
C ALA A 32 -28.69 9.23 -14.82
N ILE A 33 -28.07 9.30 -16.00
CA ILE A 33 -28.70 9.87 -17.19
C ILE A 33 -29.81 8.99 -17.80
N SER A 34 -29.87 7.72 -17.38
CA SER A 34 -30.93 6.78 -17.79
C SER A 34 -32.16 6.85 -16.87
N ALA A 35 -32.08 7.54 -15.73
CA ALA A 35 -33.20 7.71 -14.81
C ALA A 35 -34.20 8.75 -15.35
N GLU A 36 -35.51 8.51 -15.22
CA GLU A 36 -36.54 9.42 -15.76
C GLU A 36 -36.50 10.83 -15.16
N GLU A 37 -36.01 10.94 -13.93
CA GLU A 37 -35.97 12.18 -13.14
C GLU A 37 -34.70 13.02 -13.42
N CYS A 38 -33.64 12.43 -13.99
CA CYS A 38 -32.35 13.08 -14.21
C CYS A 38 -32.06 13.22 -15.70
N ARG A 39 -31.83 14.46 -16.15
CA ARG A 39 -31.53 14.82 -17.54
C ARG A 39 -30.22 15.58 -17.72
N ALA A 40 -29.55 15.88 -16.62
CA ALA A 40 -28.25 16.52 -16.65
C ALA A 40 -27.32 15.94 -15.57
N VAL A 41 -26.08 15.63 -15.93
CA VAL A 41 -25.04 15.24 -14.97
C VAL A 41 -23.88 16.22 -15.09
N PHE A 42 -23.49 16.81 -13.97
CA PHE A 42 -22.33 17.66 -13.88
C PHE A 42 -21.17 16.90 -13.24
N LEU A 43 -20.00 16.94 -13.88
CA LEU A 43 -18.76 16.37 -13.37
C LEU A 43 -17.92 17.50 -12.79
N THR A 44 -17.93 17.63 -11.46
CA THR A 44 -17.01 18.53 -10.77
C THR A 44 -15.64 17.86 -10.72
N SER A 45 -14.63 18.47 -11.35
CA SER A 45 -13.29 17.91 -11.45
C SER A 45 -12.22 18.97 -11.20
N ASP A 46 -11.18 18.62 -10.46
CA ASP A 46 -9.92 19.35 -10.50
C ASP A 46 -9.11 19.00 -11.76
N SER A 47 -8.07 19.78 -12.02
CA SER A 47 -7.24 19.65 -13.22
C SER A 47 -6.52 18.29 -13.24
N GLY A 48 -6.56 17.60 -14.39
CA GLY A 48 -5.85 16.34 -14.59
C GLY A 48 -6.56 15.07 -14.09
N LEU A 49 -7.71 15.17 -13.41
CA LEU A 49 -8.42 13.99 -12.86
C LEU A 49 -9.13 13.11 -13.91
N GLY A 50 -9.15 13.52 -15.18
CA GLY A 50 -9.65 12.69 -16.29
C GLY A 50 -11.09 12.94 -16.71
N ALA A 51 -11.71 14.08 -16.34
CA ALA A 51 -13.08 14.41 -16.74
C ALA A 51 -13.29 14.36 -18.27
N SER A 52 -12.39 14.98 -19.04
CA SER A 52 -12.44 14.96 -20.51
C SER A 52 -12.37 13.52 -21.07
N THR A 53 -11.55 12.65 -20.47
CA THR A 53 -11.44 11.24 -20.87
C THR A 53 -12.74 10.47 -20.61
N ILE A 54 -13.38 10.70 -19.46
CA ILE A 54 -14.70 10.11 -19.13
C ILE A 54 -15.75 10.59 -20.14
N LEU A 55 -15.80 11.90 -20.41
CA LEU A 55 -16.73 12.49 -21.37
C LEU A 55 -16.53 11.91 -22.79
N GLN A 56 -15.29 11.71 -23.21
CA GLN A 56 -14.98 11.06 -24.48
C GLN A 56 -15.47 9.60 -24.50
N LYS A 57 -15.20 8.82 -23.46
CA LYS A 57 -15.65 7.41 -23.36
C LYS A 57 -17.16 7.30 -23.33
N LEU A 58 -17.83 8.20 -22.62
CA LEU A 58 -19.28 8.31 -22.63
C LEU A 58 -19.81 8.62 -24.04
N ALA A 59 -19.20 9.58 -24.74
CA ALA A 59 -19.59 9.91 -26.10
C ALA A 59 -19.38 8.71 -27.06
N GLU A 60 -18.27 7.98 -26.95
CA GLU A 60 -17.98 6.76 -27.71
C GLU A 60 -19.03 5.67 -27.44
N ALA A 61 -19.36 5.41 -26.17
CA ALA A 61 -20.36 4.41 -25.77
C ALA A 61 -21.78 4.80 -26.22
N ALA A 62 -22.12 6.09 -26.11
CA ALA A 62 -23.44 6.62 -26.47
C ALA A 62 -23.64 6.74 -27.99
N GLN A 63 -22.56 6.87 -28.77
CA GLN A 63 -22.59 6.93 -30.24
C GLN A 63 -23.15 5.66 -30.90
N GLY A 64 -23.34 4.55 -30.17
CA GLY A 64 -24.12 3.39 -30.61
C GLY A 64 -25.63 3.49 -30.37
N ASN A 65 -26.06 4.22 -29.32
CA ASN A 65 -27.43 4.21 -28.80
C ASN A 65 -28.22 5.51 -28.98
N VAL A 66 -27.60 6.70 -28.83
CA VAL A 66 -28.25 8.02 -29.05
C VAL A 66 -27.43 8.99 -29.94
N PRO A 67 -28.03 10.02 -30.57
CA PRO A 67 -27.27 11.09 -31.21
C PRO A 67 -26.43 11.85 -30.18
N VAL A 68 -25.12 11.96 -30.39
CA VAL A 68 -24.21 12.67 -29.48
C VAL A 68 -23.75 13.98 -30.10
N LEU A 69 -23.79 15.09 -29.34
CA LEU A 69 -23.23 16.40 -29.69
C LEU A 69 -22.14 16.77 -28.67
N ALA A 70 -20.87 16.80 -29.08
CA ALA A 70 -19.77 17.17 -28.21
C ALA A 70 -19.39 18.65 -28.40
N VAL A 71 -19.25 19.38 -27.29
CA VAL A 71 -18.89 20.79 -27.23
C VAL A 71 -17.74 20.96 -26.24
N HIS A 72 -16.75 21.78 -26.57
CA HIS A 72 -15.62 22.08 -25.70
C HIS A 72 -15.57 23.58 -25.42
N GLY A 73 -15.65 23.93 -24.14
CA GLY A 73 -15.54 25.30 -23.64
C GLY A 73 -14.14 25.85 -23.84
N SER A 74 -14.03 27.15 -24.09
CA SER A 74 -12.75 27.84 -24.17
C SER A 74 -12.89 29.26 -23.67
N GLN A 75 -11.93 29.73 -22.88
CA GLN A 75 -11.86 31.12 -22.40
C GLN A 75 -11.99 32.15 -23.54
N SER A 76 -11.43 31.83 -24.70
CA SER A 76 -11.51 32.69 -25.90
C SER A 76 -12.92 32.77 -26.48
N LEU A 77 -13.71 31.70 -26.37
CA LEU A 77 -15.07 31.59 -26.90
C LEU A 77 -16.15 31.97 -25.89
N ALA A 78 -15.85 31.96 -24.58
CA ALA A 78 -16.80 32.30 -23.52
C ALA A 78 -17.38 33.72 -23.63
N ARG A 79 -16.67 34.63 -24.32
CA ARG A 79 -17.11 36.01 -24.59
C ARG A 79 -17.84 36.18 -25.93
N ILE A 80 -17.90 35.15 -26.75
CA ILE A 80 -18.52 35.17 -28.08
C ILE A 80 -19.90 34.52 -27.96
N PRO A 81 -21.01 35.24 -28.27
CA PRO A 81 -22.35 34.65 -28.22
C PRO A 81 -22.46 33.40 -29.10
N PHE A 82 -22.87 32.28 -28.51
CA PHE A 82 -22.92 30.96 -29.14
C PHE A 82 -21.58 30.49 -29.74
N GLY A 83 -20.45 30.99 -29.24
CA GLY A 83 -19.13 30.78 -29.83
C GLY A 83 -18.74 29.31 -29.92
N VAL A 84 -19.05 28.53 -28.88
CA VAL A 84 -18.77 27.09 -28.83
C VAL A 84 -19.64 26.26 -29.78
N LEU A 85 -20.76 26.83 -30.26
CA LEU A 85 -21.66 26.19 -31.22
C LEU A 85 -21.32 26.51 -32.67
N ALA A 86 -20.37 27.44 -32.94
CA ALA A 86 -20.00 27.84 -34.29
C ALA A 86 -19.75 26.69 -35.29
N PRO A 87 -19.13 25.54 -34.91
CA PRO A 87 -18.96 24.40 -35.82
C PRO A 87 -20.26 23.76 -36.31
N PHE A 88 -21.38 24.00 -35.62
CA PHE A 88 -22.71 23.45 -35.92
C PHE A 88 -23.64 24.48 -36.56
N LEU A 89 -23.18 25.72 -36.74
CA LEU A 89 -23.99 26.82 -37.25
C LEU A 89 -23.58 27.19 -38.67
N ASN A 90 -24.58 27.47 -39.49
CA ASN A 90 -24.37 28.08 -40.81
C ASN A 90 -24.90 29.53 -40.75
N LEU A 91 -23.98 30.46 -40.46
CA LEU A 91 -24.29 31.85 -40.08
C LEU A 91 -24.53 32.80 -41.26
N GLN A 92 -24.64 32.30 -42.49
CA GLN A 92 -24.66 33.17 -43.68
C GLN A 92 -25.95 34.02 -43.84
N ASP A 93 -27.07 33.71 -43.17
CA ASP A 93 -28.37 34.36 -43.44
C ASP A 93 -29.30 34.64 -42.23
N THR A 94 -28.80 34.64 -40.97
CA THR A 94 -29.69 34.76 -39.79
C THR A 94 -29.86 36.22 -39.30
N PRO A 95 -31.08 36.80 -39.27
CA PRO A 95 -31.32 38.14 -38.72
C PRO A 95 -31.02 38.23 -37.21
N THR A 96 -30.41 39.33 -36.77
CA THR A 96 -29.94 39.54 -35.37
C THR A 96 -31.05 39.40 -34.32
N GLU A 97 -32.29 39.77 -34.64
CA GLU A 97 -33.44 39.71 -33.72
C GLU A 97 -34.02 38.29 -33.53
N THR A 98 -33.80 37.38 -34.48
CA THR A 98 -34.24 35.97 -34.41
C THR A 98 -33.08 35.00 -34.23
N PHE A 99 -31.89 35.54 -33.98
CA PHE A 99 -30.62 34.82 -33.96
C PHE A 99 -30.65 33.58 -33.05
N ARG A 100 -31.16 33.72 -31.81
CA ARG A 100 -31.27 32.61 -30.83
C ARG A 100 -32.19 31.47 -31.31
N LEU A 101 -33.34 31.81 -31.90
CA LEU A 101 -34.27 30.82 -32.45
C LEU A 101 -33.68 30.13 -33.68
N GLY A 102 -32.93 30.88 -34.50
CA GLY A 102 -32.16 30.34 -35.63
C GLY A 102 -31.11 29.32 -35.18
N VAL A 103 -30.31 29.67 -34.16
CA VAL A 103 -29.32 28.78 -33.53
C VAL A 103 -29.99 27.51 -33.00
N MET A 104 -31.06 27.64 -32.22
CA MET A 104 -31.81 26.49 -31.69
C MET A 104 -32.29 25.55 -32.79
N ARG A 105 -32.87 26.11 -33.87
CA ARG A 105 -33.40 25.31 -34.99
C ARG A 105 -32.29 24.57 -35.74
N GLN A 106 -31.12 25.18 -35.92
CA GLN A 106 -29.97 24.54 -36.56
C GLN A 106 -29.38 23.42 -35.70
N ILE A 107 -29.31 23.60 -34.37
CA ILE A 107 -28.87 22.55 -33.45
C ILE A 107 -29.84 21.36 -33.46
N LEU A 108 -31.15 21.61 -33.40
CA LEU A 108 -32.16 20.55 -33.48
C LEU A 108 -32.12 19.83 -34.84
N SER A 109 -31.94 20.56 -35.96
CA SER A 109 -31.76 19.96 -37.28
C SER A 109 -30.52 19.05 -37.33
N THR A 110 -29.41 19.49 -36.74
CA THR A 110 -28.16 18.71 -36.67
C THR A 110 -28.36 17.41 -35.89
N ILE A 111 -29.11 17.47 -34.80
CA ILE A 111 -29.48 16.31 -33.97
C ILE A 111 -30.39 15.35 -34.77
N ASP A 112 -31.41 15.88 -35.45
CA ASP A 112 -32.35 15.10 -36.24
C ASP A 112 -31.69 14.43 -37.44
N GLU A 113 -30.76 15.10 -38.12
CA GLU A 113 -29.95 14.50 -39.20
C GLU A 113 -29.10 13.33 -38.70
N ARG A 114 -28.48 13.46 -37.52
CA ARG A 114 -27.70 12.38 -36.90
C ARG A 114 -28.59 11.21 -36.49
N ARG A 115 -29.82 11.49 -36.04
CA ARG A 115 -30.84 10.48 -35.74
C ARG A 115 -31.33 9.76 -37.01
N ALA A 116 -31.58 10.49 -38.09
CA ALA A 116 -32.08 9.97 -39.35
C ALA A 116 -31.09 9.02 -40.06
N LYS A 117 -29.79 9.28 -39.95
CA LYS A 117 -28.73 8.41 -40.50
C LYS A 117 -28.65 7.02 -39.85
N ARG A 118 -29.39 6.76 -38.77
CA ARG A 118 -29.24 5.56 -37.92
C ARG A 118 -30.32 4.48 -38.08
N GLY A 119 -31.45 4.78 -38.74
CA GLY A 119 -32.41 3.77 -39.21
C GLY A 119 -33.13 2.86 -38.18
N GLY A 120 -33.21 3.21 -36.89
CA GLY A 120 -33.88 2.39 -35.86
C GLY A 120 -35.28 2.89 -35.44
N PRO A 121 -36.19 2.01 -34.93
CA PRO A 121 -37.51 2.40 -34.41
C PRO A 121 -37.39 3.25 -33.14
N LYS A 122 -38.30 4.22 -32.97
CA LYS A 122 -38.36 5.13 -31.81
C LYS A 122 -38.75 4.35 -30.54
N SER A 123 -37.85 4.17 -29.58
CA SER A 123 -38.19 3.68 -28.24
C SER A 123 -38.44 4.84 -27.27
N HIS A 124 -39.16 4.57 -26.17
CA HIS A 124 -39.59 5.55 -25.16
C HIS A 124 -38.44 6.08 -24.30
N ASN A 125 -38.46 7.40 -24.03
CA ASN A 125 -37.75 8.22 -23.03
C ASN A 125 -36.21 8.09 -22.85
N SER A 126 -35.58 6.94 -23.13
CA SER A 126 -34.13 6.69 -23.03
C SER A 126 -33.34 7.02 -24.30
N ASP A 127 -34.00 7.43 -25.38
CA ASP A 127 -33.40 7.74 -26.70
C ASP A 127 -33.14 9.25 -26.92
N LEU A 128 -33.09 10.05 -25.85
CA LEU A 128 -32.81 11.48 -25.97
C LEU A 128 -31.37 11.71 -26.46
N PRO A 129 -31.16 12.66 -27.38
CA PRO A 129 -29.83 13.11 -27.79
C PRO A 129 -29.00 13.53 -26.58
N LEU A 130 -27.74 13.10 -26.55
CA LEU A 130 -26.79 13.45 -25.51
C LEU A 130 -25.91 14.62 -25.96
N VAL A 131 -25.89 15.69 -25.18
CA VAL A 131 -24.91 16.78 -25.34
C VAL A 131 -23.82 16.61 -24.29
N VAL A 132 -22.59 16.46 -24.75
CA VAL A 132 -21.40 16.37 -23.91
C VAL A 132 -20.69 17.72 -23.92
N ILE A 133 -20.53 18.35 -22.77
CA ILE A 133 -19.90 19.66 -22.63
C ILE A 133 -18.62 19.51 -21.81
N ASP A 134 -17.47 19.63 -22.44
CA ASP A 134 -16.20 19.70 -21.72
C ASP A 134 -15.90 21.16 -21.33
N ASP A 135 -15.45 21.40 -20.10
CA ASP A 135 -15.19 22.73 -19.55
C ASP A 135 -16.39 23.70 -19.63
N ALA A 136 -17.54 23.30 -19.07
CA ALA A 136 -18.78 24.06 -19.06
C ALA A 136 -18.69 25.45 -18.40
N HIS A 137 -17.66 25.70 -17.59
CA HIS A 137 -17.36 27.03 -17.05
C HIS A 137 -16.83 28.02 -18.09
N ALA A 138 -16.47 27.54 -19.29
CA ALA A 138 -15.89 28.31 -20.38
C ALA A 138 -16.79 28.36 -21.63
N ILE A 139 -18.10 28.21 -21.46
CA ILE A 139 -19.12 28.49 -22.49
C ILE A 139 -19.76 29.86 -22.25
N ASP A 140 -20.36 30.45 -23.28
CA ASP A 140 -21.09 31.71 -23.16
C ASP A 140 -22.49 31.51 -22.54
N GLU A 141 -23.02 32.57 -21.93
CA GLU A 141 -24.32 32.55 -21.25
C GLU A 141 -25.49 32.24 -22.19
N GLY A 142 -25.43 32.69 -23.45
CA GLY A 142 -26.46 32.39 -24.46
C GLY A 142 -26.55 30.90 -24.79
N THR A 143 -25.39 30.23 -24.94
CA THR A 143 -25.34 28.76 -25.10
C THR A 143 -25.89 28.05 -23.87
N ALA A 144 -25.53 28.49 -22.66
CA ALA A 144 -26.03 27.91 -21.42
C ALA A 144 -27.56 28.00 -21.32
N GLU A 145 -28.16 29.17 -21.58
CA GLU A 145 -29.62 29.36 -21.58
C GLU A 145 -30.34 28.43 -22.58
N LEU A 146 -29.77 28.28 -23.78
CA LEU A 146 -30.32 27.40 -24.81
C LEU A 146 -30.35 25.95 -24.34
N PHE A 147 -29.23 25.45 -23.81
CA PHE A 147 -29.13 24.08 -23.31
C PHE A 147 -30.06 23.80 -22.13
N VAL A 148 -30.15 24.72 -21.17
CA VAL A 148 -31.09 24.61 -20.04
C VAL A 148 -32.54 24.54 -20.51
N SER A 149 -32.91 25.35 -21.51
CA SER A 149 -34.26 25.33 -22.10
C SER A 149 -34.57 23.98 -22.76
N LEU A 150 -33.61 23.41 -23.50
CA LEU A 150 -33.76 22.11 -24.16
C LEU A 150 -33.84 20.95 -23.16
N VAL A 151 -33.08 20.99 -22.06
CA VAL A 151 -33.18 19.99 -20.98
C VAL A 151 -34.54 20.05 -20.28
N LYS A 152 -34.98 21.25 -19.88
CA LYS A 152 -36.28 21.44 -19.20
C LYS A 152 -37.46 21.00 -20.08
N SER A 153 -37.37 21.21 -21.39
CA SER A 153 -38.38 20.73 -22.35
C SER A 153 -38.33 19.22 -22.63
N GLY A 154 -37.31 18.50 -22.14
CA GLY A 154 -37.13 17.06 -22.41
C GLY A 154 -36.67 16.73 -23.81
N THR A 155 -35.92 17.63 -24.44
CA THR A 155 -35.45 17.46 -25.81
C THR A 155 -34.06 16.84 -25.87
N ILE A 156 -33.22 17.06 -24.86
CA ILE A 156 -31.84 16.57 -24.78
C ILE A 156 -31.48 16.14 -23.35
N ASN A 157 -30.46 15.30 -23.25
CA ASN A 157 -29.72 15.01 -22.03
C ASN A 157 -28.36 15.72 -22.08
N ILE A 158 -27.84 16.16 -20.93
CA ILE A 158 -26.53 16.83 -20.83
C ILE A 158 -25.60 16.07 -19.90
N VAL A 159 -24.35 15.90 -20.28
CA VAL A 159 -23.27 15.58 -19.33
C VAL A 159 -22.16 16.61 -19.51
N ALA A 160 -21.82 17.32 -18.43
CA ALA A 160 -20.96 18.50 -18.50
C ALA A 160 -19.84 18.46 -17.44
N SER A 161 -18.58 18.65 -17.83
CA SER A 161 -17.48 18.82 -16.87
C SER A 161 -17.31 20.28 -16.46
N HIS A 162 -16.92 20.54 -15.22
CA HIS A 162 -16.49 21.87 -14.79
C HIS A 162 -15.47 21.81 -13.66
N SER A 163 -14.73 22.91 -13.51
CA SER A 163 -13.80 23.11 -12.40
C SER A 163 -14.53 23.67 -11.19
N LYS A 164 -14.19 23.19 -9.99
CA LYS A 164 -14.68 23.74 -8.72
C LYS A 164 -14.28 25.21 -8.50
N ARG A 165 -13.14 25.63 -9.04
CA ARG A 165 -12.59 26.99 -8.86
C ARG A 165 -13.26 28.05 -9.72
N LYS A 166 -13.93 27.63 -10.80
CA LYS A 166 -14.47 28.53 -11.82
C LYS A 166 -15.98 28.48 -11.79
N ARG A 167 -16.59 29.66 -11.73
CA ARG A 167 -18.04 29.80 -11.78
C ARG A 167 -18.54 29.39 -13.16
N MET A 168 -19.53 28.50 -13.20
CA MET A 168 -20.28 28.21 -14.42
C MET A 168 -21.25 29.35 -14.75
N PRO A 169 -21.64 29.53 -16.02
CA PRO A 169 -22.72 30.44 -16.39
C PRO A 169 -23.99 30.14 -15.57
N ASP A 170 -24.61 31.19 -15.04
CA ASP A 170 -25.73 31.12 -14.07
C ASP A 170 -26.93 30.23 -14.48
N PRO A 171 -27.28 30.07 -15.78
CA PRO A 171 -28.36 29.18 -16.17
C PRO A 171 -28.12 27.70 -15.83
N LEU A 172 -26.88 27.20 -15.96
CA LEU A 172 -26.56 25.76 -15.80
C LEU A 172 -26.82 25.25 -14.36
N PRO A 173 -26.33 25.91 -13.30
CA PRO A 173 -26.62 25.54 -11.91
C PRO A 173 -28.12 25.48 -11.57
N GLN A 174 -28.99 26.19 -12.30
CA GLN A 174 -30.43 26.15 -12.04
C GLN A 174 -31.02 24.74 -12.20
N LEU A 175 -30.42 23.89 -13.04
CA LEU A 175 -30.88 22.52 -13.23
C LEU A 175 -30.78 21.68 -11.93
N TRP A 176 -29.78 21.96 -11.07
CA TRP A 176 -29.66 21.35 -9.74
C TRP A 176 -30.83 21.74 -8.83
N SER A 177 -31.15 23.03 -8.78
CA SER A 177 -32.23 23.55 -7.93
C SER A 177 -33.61 22.97 -8.26
N THR A 178 -33.79 22.50 -9.51
CA THR A 178 -35.02 21.88 -9.99
C THR A 178 -35.08 20.36 -9.82
N GLY A 179 -34.02 19.72 -9.29
CA GLY A 179 -33.94 18.27 -9.13
C GLY A 179 -33.77 17.48 -10.43
N ILE A 180 -33.50 18.16 -11.56
CA ILE A 180 -33.36 17.56 -12.91
C ILE A 180 -31.89 17.17 -13.18
N ALA A 181 -30.97 17.61 -12.32
CA ALA A 181 -29.55 17.37 -12.49
C ALA A 181 -28.87 16.76 -11.27
N GLU A 182 -27.91 15.88 -11.51
CA GLU A 182 -26.99 15.35 -10.50
C GLU A 182 -25.60 15.98 -10.64
N ASN A 183 -24.83 16.01 -9.54
CA ASN A 183 -23.44 16.43 -9.53
C ASN A 183 -22.57 15.28 -9.01
N ILE A 184 -21.59 14.86 -9.81
CA ILE A 184 -20.61 13.82 -9.46
C ILE A 184 -19.26 14.50 -9.29
N ILE A 185 -18.67 14.37 -8.10
CA ILE A 185 -17.35 14.90 -7.79
C ILE A 185 -16.30 13.83 -8.12
N LEU A 186 -15.43 14.11 -9.08
CA LEU A 186 -14.32 13.23 -9.40
C LEU A 186 -13.26 13.33 -8.32
N LYS A 187 -12.92 12.18 -7.75
CA LYS A 187 -11.81 12.03 -6.80
C LYS A 187 -10.55 11.56 -7.54
N PRO A 188 -9.35 11.76 -6.98
CA PRO A 188 -8.15 11.07 -7.45
C PRO A 188 -8.37 9.56 -7.54
N LEU A 189 -7.61 8.88 -8.41
CA LEU A 189 -7.65 7.42 -8.48
C LEU A 189 -7.29 6.84 -7.12
N ASN A 190 -8.03 5.83 -6.67
CA ASN A 190 -7.61 5.05 -5.51
C ASN A 190 -6.37 4.19 -5.86
N GLN A 191 -5.79 3.52 -4.87
CA GLN A 191 -4.57 2.72 -5.07
C GLN A 191 -4.76 1.58 -6.08
N GLU A 192 -5.90 0.89 -6.05
CA GLU A 192 -6.20 -0.23 -6.98
C GLU A 192 -6.34 0.26 -8.43
N GLN A 193 -7.06 1.37 -8.63
CA GLN A 193 -7.16 2.05 -9.91
C GLN A 193 -5.79 2.55 -10.37
N GLY A 194 -4.96 3.07 -9.46
CA GLY A 194 -3.59 3.49 -9.73
C GLY A 194 -2.69 2.33 -10.19
N HIS A 195 -2.80 1.18 -9.53
CA HIS A 195 -2.09 -0.04 -9.92
C HIS A 195 -2.52 -0.51 -11.32
N THR A 196 -3.84 -0.62 -11.54
CA THR A 196 -4.42 -1.01 -12.84
C THR A 196 -4.01 -0.04 -13.95
N PHE A 197 -3.93 1.25 -13.64
CA PHE A 197 -3.44 2.28 -14.55
C PHE A 197 -1.98 2.03 -14.94
N CYS A 198 -1.11 1.72 -13.97
CA CYS A 198 0.30 1.42 -14.24
C CYS A 198 0.45 0.18 -15.14
N GLU A 199 -0.24 -0.93 -14.82
CA GLU A 199 -0.18 -2.17 -15.61
C GLU A 199 -0.69 -1.95 -17.05
N SER A 200 -1.81 -1.24 -17.19
CA SER A 200 -2.39 -0.93 -18.50
C SER A 200 -1.50 -0.02 -19.33
N MET A 201 -0.84 0.96 -18.68
CA MET A 201 0.05 1.89 -19.36
C MET A 201 1.32 1.20 -19.84
N LEU A 202 1.91 0.32 -19.03
CA LEU A 202 3.17 -0.37 -19.30
C LEU A 202 3.01 -1.70 -20.06
N ALA A 203 1.76 -2.13 -20.31
CA ALA A 203 1.43 -3.38 -21.00
C ALA A 203 2.13 -4.62 -20.40
N GLY A 204 2.17 -4.71 -19.07
CA GLY A 204 2.81 -5.79 -18.34
C GLY A 204 2.55 -5.69 -16.84
N HIS A 205 2.97 -6.70 -16.09
CA HIS A 205 2.85 -6.69 -14.63
C HIS A 205 3.74 -5.62 -14.03
N VAL A 206 3.27 -4.95 -12.98
CA VAL A 206 4.03 -3.94 -12.25
C VAL A 206 4.08 -4.38 -10.79
N THR A 207 5.24 -4.31 -10.14
CA THR A 207 5.27 -4.65 -8.71
C THR A 207 4.44 -3.65 -7.90
N PRO A 208 3.74 -4.08 -6.83
CA PRO A 208 2.94 -3.18 -6.00
C PRO A 208 3.73 -1.96 -5.51
N ALA A 209 4.98 -2.17 -5.08
CA ALA A 209 5.89 -1.10 -4.66
C ALA A 209 6.12 -0.04 -5.75
N THR A 210 6.38 -0.49 -6.98
CA THR A 210 6.58 0.41 -8.12
C THR A 210 5.32 1.21 -8.42
N SER A 211 4.16 0.54 -8.53
CA SER A 211 2.90 1.24 -8.82
C SER A 211 2.47 2.19 -7.70
N TRP A 212 2.67 1.81 -6.44
CA TRP A 212 2.36 2.62 -5.28
C TRP A 212 3.22 3.88 -5.25
N HIS A 213 4.52 3.79 -5.59
CA HIS A 213 5.41 4.95 -5.63
C HIS A 213 4.96 6.01 -6.64
N TYR A 214 4.66 5.60 -7.87
CA TYR A 214 4.19 6.55 -8.88
C TYR A 214 2.80 7.09 -8.53
N TRP A 215 1.91 6.25 -8.01
CA TRP A 215 0.58 6.66 -7.57
C TRP A 215 0.62 7.66 -6.40
N SER A 216 1.44 7.41 -5.37
CA SER A 216 1.56 8.28 -4.19
C SER A 216 2.24 9.60 -4.54
N THR A 217 3.27 9.56 -5.40
CA THR A 217 3.92 10.77 -5.93
C THR A 217 2.95 11.63 -6.75
N ALA A 218 2.07 11.00 -7.54
CA ALA A 218 1.02 11.68 -8.29
C ALA A 218 -0.22 12.07 -7.44
N ALA A 219 -0.28 11.62 -6.18
CA ALA A 219 -1.48 11.62 -5.33
C ALA A 219 -2.76 11.16 -6.08
N GLY A 220 -2.63 10.08 -6.87
CA GLY A 220 -3.73 9.52 -7.67
C GLY A 220 -4.20 10.40 -8.84
N ASN A 221 -3.49 11.46 -9.21
CA ASN A 221 -3.82 12.28 -10.37
C ASN A 221 -3.40 11.56 -11.68
N PRO A 222 -4.34 11.12 -12.54
CA PRO A 222 -4.03 10.38 -13.78
C PRO A 222 -3.07 11.10 -14.72
N LEU A 223 -3.15 12.44 -14.83
CA LEU A 223 -2.27 13.21 -15.70
C LEU A 223 -0.83 13.17 -15.20
N PHE A 224 -0.62 13.37 -13.89
CA PHE A 224 0.72 13.29 -13.32
C PHE A 224 1.26 11.87 -13.34
N LEU A 225 0.42 10.88 -13.08
CA LEU A 225 0.80 9.47 -13.18
C LEU A 225 1.27 9.12 -14.60
N TYR A 226 0.53 9.58 -15.62
CA TYR A 226 0.93 9.44 -17.03
C TYR A 226 2.28 10.10 -17.33
N LEU A 227 2.47 11.36 -16.91
CA LEU A 227 3.71 12.09 -17.18
C LEU A 227 4.91 11.45 -16.48
N LEU A 228 4.76 11.10 -15.20
CA LEU A 228 5.79 10.44 -14.40
C LEU A 228 6.22 9.10 -15.00
N ILE A 229 5.28 8.22 -15.33
CA ILE A 229 5.61 6.90 -15.90
C ILE A 229 6.28 7.06 -17.27
N ASN A 230 5.77 7.95 -18.12
CA ASN A 230 6.36 8.16 -19.44
C ASN A 230 7.78 8.73 -19.36
N GLU A 231 8.04 9.69 -18.47
CA GLU A 231 9.38 10.25 -18.24
C GLU A 231 10.32 9.23 -17.60
N ALA A 232 9.85 8.42 -16.65
CA ALA A 232 10.63 7.35 -16.03
C ALA A 232 11.07 6.27 -17.04
N VAL A 233 10.18 5.89 -17.97
CA VAL A 233 10.53 4.97 -19.07
C VAL A 233 11.51 5.61 -20.04
N GLU A 234 11.30 6.88 -20.43
CA GLU A 234 12.23 7.62 -21.31
C GLU A 234 13.64 7.75 -20.70
N GLN A 235 13.75 7.80 -19.37
CA GLN A 235 15.01 7.91 -18.62
C GLN A 235 15.63 6.55 -18.23
N GLY A 236 14.93 5.44 -18.46
CA GLY A 236 15.39 4.09 -18.08
C GLY A 236 15.36 3.81 -16.57
N LEU A 237 14.54 4.57 -15.82
CA LEU A 237 14.29 4.39 -14.38
C LEU A 237 13.26 3.30 -14.09
N LEU A 238 12.38 3.03 -15.06
CA LEU A 238 11.51 1.86 -15.10
C LEU A 238 12.13 0.81 -16.02
N ARG A 239 12.39 -0.38 -15.49
CA ARG A 239 12.98 -1.49 -16.24
C ARG A 239 12.06 -2.70 -16.20
N GLN A 240 12.08 -3.48 -17.28
CA GLN A 240 11.34 -4.73 -17.37
C GLN A 240 12.29 -5.92 -17.19
N HIS A 241 11.98 -6.79 -16.23
CA HIS A 241 12.69 -8.04 -15.97
C HIS A 241 11.67 -9.20 -15.91
N ASP A 242 11.89 -10.26 -16.71
CA ASP A 242 10.99 -11.43 -16.82
C ASP A 242 9.48 -11.11 -16.98
N GLY A 243 9.18 -10.02 -17.70
CA GLY A 243 7.82 -9.56 -17.98
C GLY A 243 7.20 -8.64 -16.92
N THR A 244 7.92 -8.39 -15.82
CA THR A 244 7.51 -7.51 -14.71
C THR A 244 8.28 -6.19 -14.76
N TRP A 245 7.58 -5.08 -14.60
CA TRP A 245 8.15 -3.75 -14.50
C TRP A 245 8.50 -3.41 -13.04
N VAL A 246 9.72 -2.92 -12.86
CA VAL A 246 10.27 -2.54 -11.56
C VAL A 246 10.91 -1.15 -11.69
N GLY A 247 10.59 -0.26 -10.75
CA GLY A 247 11.21 1.06 -10.65
C GLY A 247 12.46 1.04 -9.76
N GLU A 248 13.43 1.89 -10.09
CA GLU A 248 14.55 2.17 -9.18
C GLU A 248 14.07 2.98 -7.97
N PRO A 249 14.32 2.51 -6.73
CA PRO A 249 14.00 3.25 -5.53
C PRO A 249 14.70 4.62 -5.50
N ALA A 250 13.99 5.65 -5.00
CA ALA A 250 14.54 6.95 -4.64
C ALA A 250 15.11 7.83 -5.78
N THR A 251 14.78 7.57 -7.05
CA THR A 251 15.11 8.50 -8.14
C THR A 251 13.92 9.40 -8.46
N LEU A 252 14.10 10.71 -8.26
CA LEU A 252 13.12 11.70 -8.64
C LEU A 252 13.03 11.77 -10.17
N VAL A 253 11.81 11.65 -10.69
CA VAL A 253 11.55 11.75 -12.13
C VAL A 253 11.37 13.20 -12.50
N HIS A 254 12.22 13.72 -13.38
CA HIS A 254 12.17 15.10 -13.82
C HIS A 254 11.97 15.21 -15.31
N GLY A 255 11.12 16.13 -15.76
CA GLY A 255 10.98 16.36 -17.18
C GLY A 255 10.13 17.56 -17.52
N ARG A 256 10.47 18.18 -18.65
CA ARG A 256 9.86 19.44 -19.08
C ARG A 256 8.34 19.35 -19.22
N ARG A 257 7.79 18.18 -19.56
CA ARG A 257 6.34 18.03 -19.74
C ARG A 257 5.63 18.01 -18.39
N LEU A 258 6.22 17.33 -17.41
CA LEU A 258 5.78 17.37 -16.02
C LEU A 258 5.87 18.80 -15.46
N ASP A 259 7.00 19.47 -15.65
CA ASP A 259 7.22 20.85 -15.21
C ASP A 259 6.17 21.79 -15.81
N ASP A 260 5.97 21.75 -17.13
CA ASP A 260 5.01 22.58 -17.84
C ASP A 260 3.56 22.32 -17.36
N ALA A 261 3.23 21.05 -17.09
CA ALA A 261 1.91 20.66 -16.60
C ALA A 261 1.66 21.19 -15.18
N VAL A 262 2.61 21.00 -14.26
CA VAL A 262 2.52 21.51 -12.89
C VAL A 262 2.48 23.03 -12.89
N MET A 263 3.40 23.69 -13.60
CA MET A 263 3.42 25.16 -13.71
C MET A 263 2.13 25.71 -14.31
N GLY A 264 1.51 24.98 -15.25
CA GLY A 264 0.18 25.30 -15.77
C GLY A 264 -0.91 25.31 -14.69
N MET A 265 -0.85 24.38 -13.72
CA MET A 265 -1.80 24.28 -12.60
C MET A 265 -1.57 25.33 -11.50
N LEU A 266 -0.35 25.83 -11.35
CA LEU A 266 0.03 26.86 -10.38
C LEU A 266 -0.31 28.29 -10.85
N ARG A 267 -0.67 28.48 -12.14
CA ARG A 267 -1.02 29.81 -12.68
C ARG A 267 -2.26 30.40 -12.04
N GLY A 268 -2.13 31.61 -11.52
CA GLY A 268 -3.25 32.45 -11.07
C GLY A 268 -3.06 33.05 -9.68
N LEU A 269 -2.05 32.59 -8.93
CA LEU A 269 -1.63 33.22 -7.67
C LEU A 269 -1.02 34.60 -7.91
N THR A 270 -1.18 35.51 -6.95
CA THR A 270 -0.39 36.74 -6.89
C THR A 270 1.11 36.43 -6.72
N ARG A 271 1.96 37.43 -6.95
CA ARG A 271 3.41 37.26 -6.74
C ARG A 271 3.73 36.87 -5.29
N GLU A 272 3.08 37.51 -4.32
CA GLU A 272 3.28 37.21 -2.90
C GLU A 272 2.70 35.83 -2.55
N GLY A 273 1.54 35.46 -3.09
CA GLY A 273 0.98 34.11 -2.95
C GLY A 273 1.87 33.01 -3.54
N GLN A 274 2.55 33.27 -4.66
CA GLN A 274 3.54 32.35 -5.22
C GLN A 274 4.80 32.25 -4.34
N GLU A 275 5.28 33.35 -3.77
CA GLU A 275 6.40 33.33 -2.82
C GLU A 275 6.04 32.55 -1.54
N ALA A 276 4.80 32.69 -1.05
CA ALA A 276 4.27 31.90 0.07
C ALA A 276 4.17 30.41 -0.26
N LEU A 277 3.67 30.04 -1.44
CA LEU A 277 3.64 28.65 -1.90
C LEU A 277 5.06 28.07 -2.02
N ASN A 278 6.02 28.85 -2.53
CA ASN A 278 7.42 28.42 -2.63
C ASN A 278 7.99 28.12 -1.24
N LEU A 279 7.69 28.93 -0.22
CA LEU A 279 8.13 28.66 1.15
C LEU A 279 7.55 27.33 1.67
N VAL A 280 6.24 27.08 1.49
CA VAL A 280 5.63 25.80 1.89
C VAL A 280 6.32 24.64 1.18
N ALA A 281 6.52 24.73 -0.14
CA ALA A 281 7.18 23.67 -0.90
C ALA A 281 8.62 23.38 -0.43
N LEU A 282 9.37 24.40 -0.02
CA LEU A 282 10.76 24.26 0.45
C LEU A 282 10.85 23.70 1.88
N ALA A 283 9.87 24.03 2.73
CA ALA A 283 9.95 23.84 4.17
C ALA A 283 8.93 22.85 4.77
N GLU A 284 8.00 22.30 3.97
CA GLU A 284 6.92 21.43 4.46
C GLU A 284 7.42 20.26 5.34
N PRO A 285 6.69 19.91 6.42
CA PRO A 285 5.53 20.62 6.97
C PRO A 285 5.87 22.01 7.55
N LEU A 286 5.04 23.01 7.30
CA LEU A 286 5.25 24.40 7.73
C LEU A 286 4.10 24.89 8.61
N ALA A 287 4.38 25.47 9.77
CA ALA A 287 3.31 26.00 10.63
C ALA A 287 2.62 27.20 9.98
N GLU A 288 1.29 27.27 10.03
CA GLU A 288 0.53 28.40 9.48
C GLU A 288 0.96 29.73 10.12
N SER A 289 1.32 29.72 11.41
CA SER A 289 1.83 30.88 12.13
C SER A 289 3.16 31.42 11.56
N GLU A 290 4.04 30.54 11.05
CA GLU A 290 5.27 30.94 10.37
C GLU A 290 4.96 31.63 9.04
N LEU A 291 3.94 31.14 8.31
CA LEU A 291 3.49 31.73 7.05
C LEU A 291 2.86 33.12 7.28
N GLN A 292 1.98 33.25 8.27
CA GLN A 292 1.34 34.52 8.66
C GLN A 292 2.36 35.56 9.18
N ARG A 293 3.47 35.10 9.77
CA ARG A 293 4.56 35.97 10.21
C ARG A 293 5.33 36.58 9.04
N LEU A 294 5.45 35.86 7.93
CA LEU A 294 6.32 36.22 6.81
C LEU A 294 5.59 36.89 5.64
N PHE A 295 4.29 36.62 5.48
CA PHE A 295 3.50 37.11 4.34
C PHE A 295 2.24 37.87 4.78
N SER A 296 1.69 38.67 3.88
CA SER A 296 0.45 39.43 4.15
C SER A 296 -0.76 38.51 4.39
N PRO A 297 -1.76 38.94 5.20
CA PRO A 297 -2.98 38.16 5.41
C PRO A 297 -3.74 37.83 4.12
N ASP A 298 -3.68 38.73 3.13
CA ASP A 298 -4.32 38.53 1.83
C ASP A 298 -3.63 37.42 1.02
N ALA A 299 -2.30 37.36 1.04
CA ALA A 299 -1.54 36.30 0.36
C ALA A 299 -1.75 34.93 1.03
N VAL A 300 -1.81 34.88 2.36
CA VAL A 300 -2.11 33.64 3.11
C VAL A 300 -3.54 33.18 2.86
N ALA A 301 -4.51 34.10 2.89
CA ALA A 301 -5.92 33.78 2.58
C ALA A 301 -6.10 33.32 1.12
N GLU A 302 -5.38 33.94 0.18
CA GLU A 302 -5.31 33.48 -1.21
C GLU A 302 -4.80 32.04 -1.27
N LEU A 303 -3.67 31.73 -0.61
CA LEU A 303 -3.07 30.40 -0.65
C LEU A 303 -3.97 29.33 0.00
N LEU A 304 -4.58 29.61 1.16
CA LEU A 304 -5.50 28.70 1.85
C LEU A 304 -6.80 28.46 1.08
N ALA A 305 -7.23 29.42 0.24
CA ALA A 305 -8.38 29.23 -0.64
C ALA A 305 -8.07 28.31 -1.84
N TRP A 306 -6.78 28.07 -2.14
CA TRP A 306 -6.37 27.22 -3.25
C TRP A 306 -6.16 25.77 -2.81
N PRO A 307 -6.60 24.77 -3.61
CA PRO A 307 -6.37 23.35 -3.32
C PRO A 307 -4.95 22.91 -3.70
N LEU A 308 -3.95 23.72 -3.35
CA LEU A 308 -2.52 23.45 -3.57
C LEU A 308 -1.83 23.05 -2.26
N ILE A 309 -2.36 23.49 -1.13
CA ILE A 309 -1.91 23.13 0.20
C ILE A 309 -3.06 22.52 1.00
N SER A 310 -2.72 21.71 1.99
CA SER A 310 -3.64 21.10 2.94
C SER A 310 -3.02 21.08 4.32
N TYR A 311 -3.85 21.03 5.34
CA TYR A 311 -3.38 20.70 6.69
C TYR A 311 -2.92 19.24 6.71
N GLN A 312 -1.81 18.98 7.39
CA GLN A 312 -1.33 17.63 7.64
C GLN A 312 -2.40 16.85 8.43
N SER A 313 -2.62 15.57 8.09
CA SER A 313 -3.70 14.80 8.73
C SER A 313 -3.57 14.69 10.25
N SER A 314 -2.35 14.78 10.78
CA SER A 314 -2.04 14.75 12.21
C SER A 314 -2.04 16.12 12.89
N SER A 315 -2.18 17.22 12.15
CA SER A 315 -2.09 18.58 12.70
C SER A 315 -2.96 19.59 11.95
N SER A 316 -3.79 20.32 12.70
CA SER A 316 -4.55 21.46 12.17
C SER A 316 -3.72 22.74 12.03
N GLU A 317 -2.43 22.71 12.34
CA GLU A 317 -1.57 23.90 12.33
C GLU A 317 -0.46 23.81 11.26
N HIS A 318 -0.11 22.61 10.81
CA HIS A 318 0.97 22.40 9.85
C HIS A 318 0.43 22.20 8.44
N LEU A 319 0.94 23.01 7.52
CA LEU A 319 0.62 23.02 6.11
C LEU A 319 1.60 22.14 5.34
N VAL A 320 1.07 21.33 4.45
CA VAL A 320 1.79 20.52 3.46
C VAL A 320 1.20 20.78 2.08
N LEU A 321 1.93 20.43 1.03
CA LEU A 321 1.38 20.46 -0.32
C LEU A 321 0.32 19.38 -0.50
N ALA A 322 -0.78 19.75 -1.14
CA ALA A 322 -1.89 18.84 -1.42
C ALA A 322 -1.51 17.73 -2.41
N ASN A 323 -0.43 17.92 -3.19
CA ASN A 323 0.14 16.91 -4.05
C ASN A 323 1.68 16.94 -3.96
N PRO A 324 2.36 15.84 -3.62
CA PRO A 324 3.82 15.79 -3.49
C PRO A 324 4.58 16.27 -4.73
N ILE A 325 4.02 16.07 -5.93
CA ILE A 325 4.65 16.49 -7.19
C ILE A 325 4.87 18.00 -7.28
N TYR A 326 4.00 18.80 -6.64
CA TYR A 326 4.16 20.24 -6.61
C TYR A 326 5.47 20.61 -5.91
N GLY A 327 5.79 19.92 -4.81
CA GLY A 327 6.97 20.21 -4.00
C GLY A 327 8.24 19.86 -4.76
N GLN A 328 8.22 18.72 -5.44
CA GLN A 328 9.31 18.32 -6.32
C GLN A 328 9.59 19.37 -7.40
N VAL A 329 8.59 19.74 -8.21
CA VAL A 329 8.78 20.69 -9.33
C VAL A 329 9.12 22.10 -8.82
N ILE A 330 8.46 22.59 -7.78
CA ILE A 330 8.71 23.93 -7.25
C ILE A 330 10.15 24.04 -6.73
N ARG A 331 10.65 23.05 -5.98
CA ARG A 331 12.02 23.07 -5.44
C ARG A 331 13.08 23.21 -6.52
N GLU A 332 12.88 22.56 -7.66
CA GLU A 332 13.83 22.64 -8.77
C GLU A 332 13.78 23.97 -9.53
N LEU A 333 12.58 24.54 -9.67
CA LEU A 333 12.38 25.76 -10.43
C LEU A 333 12.69 27.03 -9.62
N VAL A 334 12.63 26.98 -8.29
CA VAL A 334 12.96 28.13 -7.44
C VAL A 334 14.48 28.41 -7.54
N PRO A 335 14.88 29.63 -7.98
CA PRO A 335 16.30 29.98 -8.04
C PRO A 335 16.99 29.88 -6.68
N ILE A 336 18.21 29.34 -6.63
CA ILE A 336 19.02 29.19 -5.40
C ILE A 336 19.08 30.48 -4.57
N THR A 337 19.18 31.64 -5.22
CA THR A 337 19.23 32.94 -4.52
C THR A 337 17.92 33.25 -3.79
N GLN A 338 16.77 32.94 -4.40
CA GLN A 338 15.46 33.12 -3.77
C GLN A 338 15.24 32.09 -2.67
N SER A 339 15.60 30.83 -2.93
CA SER A 339 15.57 29.74 -1.96
C SER A 339 16.35 30.12 -0.69
N ARG A 340 17.56 30.68 -0.82
CA ARG A 340 18.36 31.15 0.31
C ARG A 340 17.71 32.30 1.08
N VAL A 341 17.10 33.27 0.40
CA VAL A 341 16.40 34.38 1.06
C VAL A 341 15.22 33.87 1.90
N LEU A 342 14.42 32.95 1.35
CA LEU A 342 13.31 32.32 2.07
C LEU A 342 13.79 31.51 3.27
N HIS A 343 14.92 30.81 3.12
CA HIS A 343 15.56 30.08 4.21
C HIS A 343 15.97 31.03 5.36
N GLU A 344 16.69 32.12 5.05
CA GLU A 344 17.12 33.13 6.03
C GLU A 344 15.93 33.82 6.74
N GLN A 345 14.80 34.01 6.05
CA GLN A 345 13.57 34.58 6.62
C GLN A 345 12.86 33.62 7.59
N LEU A 346 12.88 32.32 7.29
CA LEU A 346 12.30 31.29 8.15
C LEU A 346 13.16 31.06 9.40
N ILE A 347 14.48 31.04 9.25
CA ILE A 347 15.46 30.50 10.21
C ILE A 347 15.99 31.56 11.19
N GLY A 348 15.10 32.39 11.72
CA GLY A 348 15.44 33.36 12.76
C GLY A 348 16.18 32.78 13.98
N ASP A 349 16.07 31.48 14.26
CA ASP A 349 16.86 30.73 15.26
C ASP A 349 16.72 29.21 15.02
N LEU A 350 17.67 28.56 14.32
CA LEU A 350 17.80 27.08 14.29
C LEU A 350 18.44 26.58 15.61
N THR A 351 17.93 27.04 16.75
CA THR A 351 18.24 26.47 18.06
C THR A 351 16.96 25.82 18.57
N ASP A 352 16.97 24.48 18.68
CA ASP A 352 15.96 23.55 19.25
C ASP A 352 14.89 24.20 20.16
N ASP A 353 13.58 23.88 20.07
CA ASP A 353 13.06 22.63 20.69
C ASP A 353 11.60 22.25 20.29
N GLY A 354 11.07 22.70 19.14
CA GLY A 354 9.61 22.58 18.86
C GLY A 354 9.16 22.18 17.46
N ALA A 355 10.07 22.05 16.49
CA ALA A 355 9.67 21.61 15.15
C ALA A 355 9.28 20.12 15.17
N PRO A 356 8.15 19.71 14.57
CA PRO A 356 7.78 18.30 14.47
C PRO A 356 8.89 17.48 13.80
N LYS A 357 9.02 16.21 14.19
CA LYS A 357 10.01 15.26 13.63
C LYS A 357 10.00 15.26 12.10
N GLU A 358 8.81 15.39 11.53
CA GLU A 358 8.50 15.40 10.11
C GLU A 358 9.12 16.62 9.38
N SER A 359 9.34 17.73 10.10
CA SER A 359 9.92 18.96 9.54
C SER A 359 11.44 18.98 9.57
N LEU A 360 12.06 18.25 10.49
CA LEU A 360 13.52 18.28 10.71
C LEU A 360 14.29 17.87 9.45
N LEU A 361 13.93 16.73 8.85
CA LEU A 361 14.66 16.18 7.71
C LEU A 361 14.64 17.14 6.50
N ARG A 362 13.47 17.70 6.18
CA ARG A 362 13.33 18.62 5.05
C ARG A 362 14.08 19.93 5.28
N ARG A 363 14.00 20.50 6.50
CA ARG A 363 14.73 21.73 6.86
C ARG A 363 16.25 21.54 6.78
N VAL A 364 16.76 20.41 7.27
CA VAL A 364 18.20 20.11 7.21
C VAL A 364 18.68 19.91 5.77
N LEU A 365 17.93 19.19 4.94
CA LEU A 365 18.27 19.03 3.52
C LEU A 365 18.24 20.37 2.78
N TRP A 366 17.23 21.20 3.03
CA TRP A 366 17.14 22.52 2.42
C TRP A 366 18.32 23.42 2.82
N ALA A 367 18.72 23.42 4.11
CA ALA A 367 19.88 24.16 4.59
C ALA A 367 21.17 23.76 3.85
N LEU A 368 21.39 22.45 3.65
CA LEU A 368 22.53 21.95 2.88
C LEU A 368 22.47 22.36 1.40
N GLU A 369 21.29 22.29 0.77
CA GLU A 369 21.07 22.70 -0.63
C GLU A 369 21.40 24.19 -0.87
N VAL A 370 21.10 25.07 0.10
CA VAL A 370 21.42 26.51 0.01
C VAL A 370 22.80 26.88 0.56
N GLY A 371 23.57 25.89 1.03
CA GLY A 371 24.93 26.06 1.55
C GLY A 371 25.00 26.74 2.91
N VAL A 372 23.99 26.54 3.77
CA VAL A 372 24.00 26.98 5.17
C VAL A 372 24.63 25.88 6.04
N GLU A 373 25.51 26.27 6.95
CA GLU A 373 26.14 25.33 7.88
C GLU A 373 25.11 24.81 8.90
N VAL A 374 25.09 23.49 9.08
CA VAL A 374 24.25 22.79 10.05
C VAL A 374 25.15 22.10 11.06
N SER A 375 24.77 22.11 12.33
CA SER A 375 25.57 21.46 13.38
C SER A 375 25.64 19.94 13.18
N ASP A 376 26.76 19.32 13.54
CA ASP A 376 26.91 17.85 13.45
C ASP A 376 25.86 17.09 14.25
N ALA A 377 25.40 17.65 15.39
CA ALA A 377 24.33 17.06 16.19
C ALA A 377 22.99 17.02 15.43
N THR A 378 22.63 18.13 14.77
CA THR A 378 21.41 18.21 13.96
C THR A 378 21.51 17.34 12.71
N LEU A 379 22.69 17.29 12.06
CA LEU A 379 22.95 16.40 10.93
C LEU A 379 22.79 14.93 11.33
N LEU A 380 23.31 14.54 12.50
CA LEU A 380 23.17 13.17 12.99
C LEU A 380 21.72 12.80 13.26
N ARG A 381 20.94 13.67 13.93
CA ARG A 381 19.49 13.48 14.13
C ARG A 381 18.74 13.28 12.82
N ALA A 382 18.99 14.14 11.83
CA ALA A 382 18.38 14.03 10.51
C ALA A 382 18.81 12.75 9.77
N ALA A 383 20.08 12.35 9.90
CA ALA A 383 20.58 11.12 9.27
C ALA A 383 19.97 9.85 9.90
N VAL A 384 19.79 9.83 11.23
CA VAL A 384 19.08 8.74 11.93
C VAL A 384 17.62 8.69 11.49
N LEU A 385 16.91 9.82 11.45
CA LEU A 385 15.53 9.89 10.99
C LEU A 385 15.39 9.40 9.53
N ALA A 386 16.28 9.83 8.64
CA ALA A 386 16.31 9.36 7.26
C ALA A 386 16.50 7.83 7.17
N THR A 387 17.29 7.25 8.07
CA THR A 387 17.50 5.79 8.14
C THR A 387 16.23 5.06 8.59
N LYS A 388 15.51 5.60 9.59
CA LYS A 388 14.21 5.07 10.06
C LYS A 388 13.12 5.16 9.00
N LEU A 389 13.16 6.19 8.17
CA LEU A 389 12.26 6.38 7.02
C LEU A 389 12.72 5.63 5.76
N PHE A 390 13.76 4.79 5.85
CA PHE A 390 14.31 4.02 4.73
C PHE A 390 14.81 4.88 3.55
N GLN A 391 15.14 6.14 3.81
CA GLN A 391 15.77 7.04 2.85
C GLN A 391 17.30 6.88 2.89
N SER A 392 17.78 5.68 2.56
CA SER A 392 19.18 5.29 2.74
C SER A 392 20.18 6.20 2.01
N ALA A 393 19.84 6.70 0.81
CA ALA A 393 20.68 7.65 0.08
C ALA A 393 20.82 8.99 0.82
N THR A 394 19.70 9.52 1.32
CA THR A 394 19.65 10.72 2.15
C THR A 394 20.45 10.54 3.45
N ALA A 395 20.28 9.40 4.12
CA ALA A 395 20.99 9.08 5.35
C ALA A 395 22.52 9.03 5.14
N LEU A 396 22.98 8.41 4.04
CA LEU A 396 24.39 8.39 3.67
C LEU A 396 24.93 9.79 3.42
N HIS A 397 24.21 10.60 2.62
CA HIS A 397 24.60 11.98 2.31
C HIS A 397 24.74 12.84 3.57
N LEU A 398 23.76 12.78 4.48
CA LEU A 398 23.79 13.51 5.75
C LEU A 398 24.92 13.03 6.67
N ALA A 399 25.13 11.71 6.77
CA ALA A 399 26.20 11.15 7.58
C ALA A 399 27.60 11.42 7.01
N GLU A 400 27.74 11.67 5.71
CA GLU A 400 28.99 12.12 5.07
C GLU A 400 29.32 13.58 5.36
N ALA A 401 28.31 14.41 5.62
CA ALA A 401 28.50 15.82 5.96
C ALA A 401 29.08 16.03 7.38
N ILE A 402 28.96 15.05 8.27
CA ILE A 402 29.41 15.11 9.67
C ILE A 402 30.94 15.08 9.76
N ARG A 403 31.54 16.07 10.43
CA ARG A 403 33.01 16.23 10.51
C ARG A 403 33.58 16.05 11.91
N GLY A 404 32.85 16.44 12.95
CA GLY A 404 33.29 16.45 14.34
C GLY A 404 33.66 15.06 14.86
N PRO A 405 34.79 14.92 15.58
CA PRO A 405 35.30 13.62 16.02
C PRO A 405 34.32 12.88 16.94
N ASP A 406 33.59 13.62 17.78
CA ASP A 406 32.64 13.07 18.76
C ASP A 406 31.43 12.39 18.10
N TYR A 407 31.12 12.71 16.84
CA TYR A 407 29.98 12.16 16.10
C TYR A 407 30.39 11.13 15.04
N GLN A 408 31.69 10.94 14.77
CA GLN A 408 32.17 10.09 13.68
C GLN A 408 31.77 8.62 13.83
N LEU A 409 31.79 8.09 15.06
CA LEU A 409 31.39 6.71 15.30
C LEU A 409 29.90 6.49 14.97
N ARG A 410 29.01 7.36 15.47
CA ARG A 410 27.58 7.29 15.20
C ARG A 410 27.28 7.54 13.72
N ALA A 411 27.97 8.46 13.06
CA ALA A 411 27.87 8.66 11.62
C ALA A 411 28.26 7.39 10.84
N THR A 412 29.30 6.67 11.29
CA THR A 412 29.70 5.37 10.72
C THR A 412 28.63 4.30 10.91
N MET A 413 28.02 4.23 12.10
CA MET A 413 26.91 3.31 12.38
C MET A 413 25.68 3.62 11.51
N VAL A 414 25.34 4.90 11.32
CA VAL A 414 24.26 5.33 10.41
C VAL A 414 24.56 4.89 8.98
N LYS A 415 25.79 5.10 8.48
CA LYS A 415 26.21 4.61 7.15
C LYS A 415 26.09 3.09 7.04
N ALA A 416 26.49 2.37 8.08
CA ALA A 416 26.39 0.91 8.12
C ALA A 416 24.92 0.44 8.09
N ARG A 417 24.03 1.07 8.86
CA ARG A 417 22.60 0.75 8.86
C ARG A 417 21.94 1.11 7.52
N ALA A 418 22.26 2.27 6.93
CA ALA A 418 21.76 2.65 5.61
C ALA A 418 22.19 1.65 4.51
N LYS A 419 23.44 1.20 4.53
CA LYS A 419 23.93 0.13 3.64
C LYS A 419 23.23 -1.21 3.89
N TYR A 420 23.00 -1.56 5.15
CA TYR A 420 22.24 -2.77 5.51
C TYR A 420 20.80 -2.71 4.95
N ASN A 421 20.12 -1.57 5.09
CA ASN A 421 18.78 -1.34 4.53
C ASN A 421 18.75 -1.42 2.99
N GLN A 422 19.86 -1.15 2.31
CA GLN A 422 20.03 -1.31 0.86
C GLN A 422 20.40 -2.74 0.43
N GLY A 423 20.58 -3.68 1.37
CA GLY A 423 21.09 -5.02 1.08
C GLY A 423 22.61 -5.10 0.86
N ASP A 424 23.36 -3.99 1.00
CA ASP A 424 24.82 -3.97 0.92
C ASP A 424 25.44 -4.41 2.26
N TYR A 425 25.27 -5.70 2.61
CA TYR A 425 25.80 -6.25 3.86
C TYR A 425 27.32 -6.22 3.93
N ARG A 426 28.00 -6.39 2.78
CA ARG A 426 29.47 -6.33 2.74
C ARG A 426 29.99 -4.94 3.02
N GLY A 427 29.35 -3.91 2.47
CA GLY A 427 29.68 -2.52 2.76
C GLY A 427 29.40 -2.17 4.22
N ALA A 428 28.24 -2.60 4.76
CA ALA A 428 27.93 -2.41 6.17
C ALA A 428 28.95 -3.11 7.09
N PHE A 429 29.29 -4.38 6.81
CA PHE A 429 30.31 -5.13 7.53
C PHE A 429 31.67 -4.41 7.50
N THR A 430 32.11 -3.94 6.34
CA THR A 430 33.40 -3.24 6.18
C THR A 430 33.48 -1.99 7.07
N LEU A 431 32.38 -1.27 7.26
CA LEU A 431 32.31 -0.12 8.17
C LEU A 431 32.37 -0.56 9.64
N MET A 432 31.69 -1.66 9.99
CA MET A 432 31.61 -2.16 11.37
C MET A 432 32.89 -2.85 11.87
N GLU A 433 33.78 -3.27 10.98
CA GLU A 433 35.09 -3.84 11.31
C GLU A 433 36.20 -2.79 11.50
N GLN A 434 35.95 -1.52 11.19
CA GLN A 434 36.93 -0.47 11.46
C GLN A 434 37.14 -0.30 12.98
N PRO A 435 38.34 0.13 13.44
CA PRO A 435 38.56 0.41 14.85
C PRO A 435 37.56 1.44 15.39
N GLN A 436 36.85 1.08 16.46
CA GLN A 436 35.82 1.92 17.06
C GLN A 436 36.29 2.46 18.41
N HIS A 437 35.95 3.72 18.68
CA HIS A 437 36.21 4.40 19.95
C HIS A 437 34.88 4.87 20.53
N PRO A 438 34.12 3.97 21.19
CA PRO A 438 32.81 4.30 21.75
C PRO A 438 32.95 5.35 22.84
N ALA A 439 32.12 6.40 22.77
CA ALA A 439 32.13 7.47 23.77
C ALA A 439 31.38 7.05 25.05
N ASP A 440 30.35 6.22 24.89
CA ASP A 440 29.50 5.74 25.97
C ASP A 440 29.09 4.27 25.76
N VAL A 441 28.33 3.75 26.71
CA VAL A 441 27.87 2.36 26.68
C VAL A 441 26.80 2.10 25.61
N GLN A 442 26.10 3.14 25.13
CA GLN A 442 25.11 3.01 24.05
C GLN A 442 25.81 2.78 22.71
N ASP A 443 26.89 3.52 22.44
CA ASP A 443 27.73 3.32 21.25
C ASP A 443 28.28 1.88 21.19
N LEU A 444 28.71 1.35 22.34
CA LEU A 444 29.15 -0.05 22.46
C LEU A 444 28.04 -1.02 22.03
N THR A 445 26.83 -0.84 22.57
CA THR A 445 25.69 -1.70 22.29
C THR A 445 25.24 -1.63 20.84
N TYR A 446 25.04 -0.43 20.29
CA TYR A 446 24.62 -0.25 18.90
C TYR A 446 25.66 -0.82 17.93
N GLY A 447 26.94 -0.60 18.20
CA GLY A 447 28.02 -1.13 17.39
C GLY A 447 28.04 -2.66 17.38
N ALA A 448 27.87 -3.29 18.55
CA ALA A 448 27.84 -4.74 18.65
C ALA A 448 26.61 -5.36 17.97
N LEU A 449 25.42 -4.78 18.16
CA LEU A 449 24.18 -5.27 17.53
C LEU A 449 24.22 -5.13 16.00
N LEU A 450 24.72 -4.02 15.47
CA LEU A 450 24.91 -3.84 14.02
C LEU A 450 25.96 -4.82 13.48
N ARG A 451 27.08 -5.02 14.18
CA ARG A 451 28.10 -6.00 13.78
C ARG A 451 27.51 -7.41 13.74
N ALA A 452 26.82 -7.85 14.79
CA ALA A 452 26.14 -9.14 14.83
C ALA A 452 25.13 -9.29 13.68
N SER A 453 24.33 -8.25 13.40
CA SER A 453 23.34 -8.24 12.30
C SER A 453 24.02 -8.40 10.93
N THR A 454 25.11 -7.66 10.67
CA THR A 454 25.85 -7.77 9.40
C THR A 454 26.52 -9.12 9.22
N ARG A 455 27.05 -9.72 10.29
CA ARG A 455 27.66 -11.05 10.26
C ARG A 455 26.63 -12.14 10.02
N SER A 456 25.46 -12.01 10.65
CA SER A 456 24.33 -12.92 10.43
C SER A 456 23.86 -12.87 8.97
N ALA A 457 23.66 -11.67 8.41
CA ALA A 457 23.25 -11.47 7.01
C ALA A 457 24.31 -11.93 5.98
N LEU A 458 25.57 -12.01 6.37
CA LEU A 458 26.66 -12.58 5.54
C LEU A 458 26.85 -14.09 5.75
N GLY A 459 26.03 -14.74 6.56
CA GLY A 459 26.11 -16.18 6.83
C GLY A 459 27.38 -16.58 7.60
N MET A 460 27.98 -15.67 8.37
CA MET A 460 29.15 -15.98 9.18
C MET A 460 28.79 -16.96 10.30
N SER A 461 29.80 -17.68 10.80
CA SER A 461 29.59 -18.73 11.79
C SER A 461 29.06 -18.15 13.11
N VAL A 462 28.16 -18.91 13.75
CA VAL A 462 27.60 -18.56 15.07
C VAL A 462 28.71 -18.31 16.10
N ALA A 463 29.82 -19.02 16.00
CA ALA A 463 30.99 -18.81 16.85
C ALA A 463 31.57 -17.38 16.78
N MET A 464 31.53 -16.73 15.61
CA MET A 464 31.97 -15.33 15.48
C MET A 464 31.01 -14.36 16.17
N ILE A 465 29.70 -14.60 16.07
CA ILE A 465 28.70 -13.78 16.75
C ILE A 465 28.81 -13.94 18.27
N LEU A 466 29.01 -15.16 18.76
CA LEU A 466 29.25 -15.41 20.18
C LEU A 466 30.57 -14.78 20.67
N ALA A 467 31.60 -14.70 19.81
CA ALA A 467 32.83 -13.98 20.13
C ALA A 467 32.59 -12.47 20.28
N ASP A 468 31.72 -11.85 19.44
CA ASP A 468 31.34 -10.45 19.61
C ASP A 468 30.68 -10.18 20.96
N ALA A 469 29.83 -11.09 21.44
CA ALA A 469 29.23 -10.97 22.77
C ALA A 469 30.30 -10.99 23.88
N GLN A 470 31.34 -11.81 23.74
CA GLN A 470 32.45 -11.83 24.69
C GLN A 470 33.29 -10.55 24.63
N ASP A 471 33.56 -10.05 23.43
CA ASP A 471 34.33 -8.81 23.25
C ASP A 471 33.57 -7.59 23.75
N LEU A 472 32.24 -7.57 23.61
CA LEU A 472 31.38 -6.55 24.19
C LEU A 472 31.46 -6.52 25.72
N ARG A 473 31.46 -7.69 26.39
CA ARG A 473 31.65 -7.77 27.84
C ARG A 473 32.99 -7.20 28.27
N LYS A 474 34.08 -7.59 27.61
CA LYS A 474 35.43 -7.07 27.91
C LYS A 474 35.52 -5.56 27.70
N ALA A 475 34.89 -5.04 26.64
CA ALA A 475 34.84 -3.61 26.37
C ALA A 475 34.04 -2.86 27.45
N GLY A 476 32.91 -3.43 27.89
CA GLY A 476 32.14 -2.94 29.03
C GLY A 476 32.94 -2.91 30.33
N GLU A 477 33.68 -3.97 30.65
CA GLU A 477 34.58 -4.03 31.81
C GLU A 477 35.68 -2.95 31.75
N ALA A 478 36.31 -2.76 30.59
CA ALA A 478 37.33 -1.74 30.39
C ALA A 478 36.76 -0.32 30.56
N MET A 479 35.55 -0.07 30.03
CA MET A 479 34.86 1.22 30.18
C MET A 479 34.42 1.47 31.63
N ALA A 480 33.90 0.46 32.31
CA ALA A 480 33.55 0.53 33.73
C ALA A 480 34.77 0.81 34.61
N PHE A 481 35.92 0.20 34.29
CA PHE A 481 37.18 0.48 34.96
C PHE A 481 37.64 1.94 34.75
N ALA A 482 37.48 2.47 33.53
CA ALA A 482 37.81 3.85 33.21
C ALA A 482 36.84 4.88 33.83
N ASN A 483 35.59 4.49 34.10
CA ASN A 483 34.57 5.32 34.75
C ASN A 483 33.96 4.65 36.00
N PRO A 484 34.67 4.66 37.15
CA PRO A 484 34.21 3.99 38.37
C PRO A 484 32.86 4.48 38.90
N ALA A 485 32.48 5.74 38.63
CA ALA A 485 31.21 6.31 39.08
C ALA A 485 30.00 5.72 38.35
N GLY A 486 30.17 5.27 37.10
CA GLY A 486 29.12 4.64 36.29
C GLY A 486 29.28 3.12 36.14
N ALA A 487 30.24 2.50 36.82
CA ALA A 487 30.67 1.12 36.57
C ALA A 487 29.53 0.09 36.67
N GLU A 488 28.66 0.20 37.67
CA GLU A 488 27.52 -0.71 37.86
C GLU A 488 26.57 -0.68 36.66
N ILE A 489 26.23 0.52 36.17
CA ILE A 489 25.33 0.71 35.02
C ILE A 489 26.00 0.20 33.74
N ILE A 490 27.28 0.53 33.52
CA ILE A 490 28.03 0.11 32.33
C ILE A 490 28.12 -1.42 32.25
N LEU A 491 28.43 -2.08 33.37
CA LEU A 491 28.54 -3.54 33.43
C LEU A 491 27.18 -4.21 33.20
N ALA A 492 26.12 -3.70 33.84
CA ALA A 492 24.79 -4.25 33.63
C ALA A 492 24.36 -4.11 32.16
N TYR A 493 24.56 -2.94 31.56
CA TYR A 493 24.12 -2.69 30.19
C TYR A 493 24.91 -3.47 29.13
N SER A 494 26.24 -3.52 29.27
CA SER A 494 27.09 -4.34 28.40
C SER A 494 26.79 -5.84 28.53
N GLN A 495 26.47 -6.32 29.74
CA GLN A 495 26.05 -7.70 29.96
C GLN A 495 24.70 -8.00 29.29
N SER A 496 23.68 -7.17 29.48
CA SER A 496 22.39 -7.37 28.81
C SER A 496 22.54 -7.33 27.28
N SER A 497 23.38 -6.42 26.78
CA SER A 497 23.67 -6.30 25.35
C SER A 497 24.41 -7.51 24.78
N ALA A 498 25.34 -8.09 25.54
CA ALA A 498 26.02 -9.33 25.16
C ALA A 498 25.04 -10.52 25.11
N LEU A 499 24.11 -10.61 26.06
CA LEU A 499 23.05 -11.62 26.05
C LEU A 499 22.16 -11.48 24.81
N MET A 500 21.84 -10.26 24.36
CA MET A 500 21.10 -10.04 23.11
C MET A 500 21.86 -10.55 21.87
N VAL A 501 23.17 -10.28 21.78
CA VAL A 501 24.02 -10.80 20.70
C VAL A 501 24.08 -12.34 20.72
N GLU A 502 24.12 -12.94 21.90
CA GLU A 502 24.05 -14.40 22.06
C GLU A 502 22.71 -14.97 21.60
N LEU A 503 21.59 -14.32 21.95
CA LEU A 503 20.26 -14.70 21.47
C LEU A 503 20.18 -14.65 19.93
N MET A 504 20.75 -13.64 19.29
CA MET A 504 20.84 -13.57 17.82
C MET A 504 21.63 -14.76 17.24
N GLY A 505 22.74 -15.12 17.87
CA GLY A 505 23.53 -16.30 17.48
C GLY A 505 22.76 -17.62 17.65
N LEU A 506 22.00 -17.78 18.75
CA LEU A 506 21.18 -18.97 18.98
C LEU A 506 19.98 -19.05 18.03
N SER A 507 19.34 -17.92 17.71
CA SER A 507 18.28 -17.82 16.70
C SER A 507 18.78 -18.29 15.34
N GLN A 508 19.96 -17.81 14.88
CA GLN A 508 20.57 -18.24 13.62
C GLN A 508 20.90 -19.75 13.62
N ALA A 509 21.25 -20.31 14.78
CA ALA A 509 21.57 -21.73 14.92
C ALA A 509 20.33 -22.64 15.06
N GLY A 510 19.13 -22.09 15.24
CA GLY A 510 17.93 -22.87 15.58
C GLY A 510 17.96 -23.48 16.98
N ARG A 511 18.78 -22.94 17.90
CA ARG A 511 18.97 -23.47 19.27
C ARG A 511 17.99 -22.82 20.25
N TYR A 512 16.71 -22.85 19.92
CA TYR A 512 15.65 -22.15 20.65
C TYR A 512 15.46 -22.62 22.08
N SER A 513 15.74 -23.90 22.38
CA SER A 513 15.67 -24.43 23.75
C SER A 513 16.66 -23.77 24.71
N GLU A 514 17.80 -23.31 24.21
CA GLU A 514 18.84 -22.66 25.02
C GLU A 514 18.57 -21.18 25.25
N MET A 515 17.72 -20.57 24.41
CA MET A 515 17.34 -19.17 24.57
C MET A 515 16.56 -18.94 25.88
N THR A 516 15.83 -19.93 26.39
CA THR A 516 15.02 -19.80 27.62
C THR A 516 15.87 -19.34 28.81
N GLU A 517 17.04 -19.95 29.03
CA GLU A 517 17.92 -19.57 30.16
C GLU A 517 18.46 -18.14 30.00
N LEU A 518 18.83 -17.74 28.79
CA LEU A 518 19.30 -16.37 28.51
C LEU A 518 18.17 -15.34 28.66
N MET A 519 16.95 -15.71 28.29
CA MET A 519 15.76 -14.87 28.44
C MET A 519 15.39 -14.64 29.91
N ASP A 520 15.49 -15.66 30.75
CA ASP A 520 15.28 -15.55 32.19
C ASP A 520 16.34 -14.64 32.83
N LEU A 521 17.61 -14.80 32.43
CA LEU A 521 18.71 -13.94 32.85
C LEU A 521 18.47 -12.48 32.45
N LEU A 522 18.09 -12.21 31.20
CA LEU A 522 17.73 -10.86 30.72
C LEU A 522 16.55 -10.29 31.50
N SER A 523 15.54 -11.09 31.80
CA SER A 523 14.36 -10.66 32.54
C SER A 523 14.69 -10.31 33.99
N SER A 524 15.61 -11.05 34.62
CA SER A 524 16.09 -10.74 35.98
C SER A 524 16.92 -9.46 36.08
N GLN A 525 17.40 -8.94 34.94
CA GLN A 525 18.18 -7.69 34.88
C GLN A 525 17.30 -6.45 34.61
N GLN A 526 15.95 -6.60 34.57
CA GLN A 526 15.02 -5.48 34.34
C GLN A 526 14.89 -4.55 35.55
N GLY A 527 14.93 -3.22 35.34
CA GLY A 527 14.71 -2.22 36.39
C GLY A 527 15.78 -1.13 36.52
N LEU A 528 16.63 -0.91 35.52
CA LEU A 528 17.63 0.17 35.51
C LEU A 528 16.99 1.45 34.93
N PRO A 529 17.15 2.63 35.56
CA PRO A 529 16.36 3.82 35.25
C PRO A 529 16.87 4.60 34.02
N THR A 530 16.84 4.04 32.80
CA THR A 530 17.25 4.74 31.54
C THR A 530 16.61 4.15 30.26
N ALA A 531 16.66 4.88 29.11
CA ALA A 531 16.20 4.45 27.78
C ALA A 531 16.77 3.09 27.31
N ALA A 532 17.94 2.74 27.82
CA ALA A 532 18.60 1.45 27.72
C ALA A 532 17.69 0.25 28.09
N ASP A 533 16.82 0.39 29.11
CA ASP A 533 15.89 -0.66 29.51
C ASP A 533 14.81 -0.93 28.46
N ARG A 534 14.44 0.09 27.68
CA ARG A 534 13.42 -0.03 26.64
C ARG A 534 13.91 -0.94 25.52
N LEU A 535 15.06 -0.62 24.90
CA LEU A 535 15.62 -1.43 23.81
C LEU A 535 15.85 -2.89 24.24
N ASN A 536 16.38 -3.09 25.45
CA ASN A 536 16.61 -4.43 26.01
C ASN A 536 15.29 -5.20 26.16
N ARG A 537 14.24 -4.55 26.69
CA ARG A 537 12.92 -5.15 26.85
C ARG A 537 12.25 -5.43 25.50
N THR A 538 12.30 -4.50 24.56
CA THR A 538 11.78 -4.69 23.20
C THR A 538 12.48 -5.88 22.54
N MET A 539 13.82 -5.94 22.58
CA MET A 539 14.59 -7.03 21.99
C MET A 539 14.28 -8.37 22.66
N ALA A 540 14.19 -8.41 24.00
CA ALA A 540 13.83 -9.62 24.72
C ALA A 540 12.47 -10.16 24.27
N LEU A 541 11.42 -9.31 24.27
CA LEU A 541 10.09 -9.70 23.79
C LEU A 541 10.10 -10.14 22.32
N THR A 542 10.90 -9.47 21.48
CA THR A 542 11.08 -9.81 20.07
C THR A 542 11.71 -11.19 19.91
N MET A 543 12.79 -11.50 20.63
CA MET A 543 13.45 -12.81 20.60
C MET A 543 12.57 -13.91 21.21
N ASP A 544 11.80 -13.58 22.25
CA ASP A 544 10.85 -14.50 22.87
C ASP A 544 9.72 -14.90 21.93
N SER A 545 9.25 -13.95 21.11
CA SER A 545 8.27 -14.21 20.05
C SER A 545 8.74 -15.31 19.10
N GLU A 546 9.99 -15.22 18.63
CA GLU A 546 10.58 -16.23 17.73
C GLU A 546 10.74 -17.58 18.45
N ARG A 547 11.30 -17.57 19.66
CA ARG A 547 11.50 -18.78 20.49
C ARG A 547 10.19 -19.52 20.73
N LEU A 548 9.16 -18.82 21.22
CA LEU A 548 7.84 -19.38 21.49
C LEU A 548 7.22 -19.95 20.22
N THR A 549 7.28 -19.20 19.12
CA THR A 549 6.78 -19.66 17.81
C THR A 549 7.46 -20.96 17.39
N ALA A 550 8.79 -21.03 17.45
CA ALA A 550 9.55 -22.23 17.08
C ALA A 550 9.21 -23.44 17.97
N GLN A 551 8.99 -23.21 19.27
CA GLN A 551 8.65 -24.24 20.25
C GLN A 551 7.19 -24.72 20.20
N GLY A 552 6.36 -24.14 19.34
CA GLY A 552 4.97 -24.54 19.15
C GLY A 552 3.94 -23.64 19.82
N PHE A 553 4.33 -22.45 20.29
CA PHE A 553 3.42 -21.46 20.90
C PHE A 553 3.31 -20.18 20.05
N PRO A 554 2.88 -20.26 18.77
CA PRO A 554 2.81 -19.10 17.88
C PRO A 554 1.79 -18.04 18.33
N GLU A 555 0.73 -18.38 19.07
CA GLU A 555 -0.25 -17.36 19.52
C GLU A 555 0.35 -16.51 20.64
N GLN A 556 1.02 -17.15 21.59
CA GLN A 556 1.82 -16.46 22.60
C GLN A 556 2.98 -15.68 21.95
N GLY A 557 3.61 -16.25 20.92
CA GLY A 557 4.65 -15.58 20.15
C GLY A 557 4.15 -14.29 19.49
N ALA A 558 2.97 -14.32 18.86
CA ALA A 558 2.34 -13.14 18.27
C ALA A 558 2.03 -12.09 19.33
N GLN A 559 1.54 -12.51 20.51
CA GLN A 559 1.31 -11.62 21.65
C GLN A 559 2.60 -10.93 22.13
N ARG A 560 3.71 -11.66 22.25
CA ARG A 560 5.01 -11.08 22.65
C ARG A 560 5.51 -10.03 21.66
N ALA A 561 5.33 -10.27 20.36
CA ALA A 561 5.69 -9.27 19.36
C ALA A 561 4.77 -8.03 19.43
N ALA A 562 3.47 -8.21 19.69
CA ALA A 562 2.56 -7.08 19.89
C ALA A 562 2.93 -6.26 21.15
N GLU A 563 3.32 -6.92 22.24
CA GLU A 563 3.85 -6.25 23.44
C GLU A 563 5.14 -5.48 23.15
N ALA A 564 6.05 -6.05 22.34
CA ALA A 564 7.26 -5.36 21.90
C ALA A 564 6.92 -4.10 21.09
N PHE A 565 5.97 -4.20 20.17
CA PHE A 565 5.52 -3.08 19.33
C PHE A 565 4.91 -1.95 20.17
N ALA A 566 4.15 -2.28 21.23
CA ALA A 566 3.56 -1.30 22.14
C ALA A 566 4.60 -0.53 22.99
N ILE A 567 5.79 -1.11 23.21
CA ILE A 567 6.87 -0.50 23.98
C ILE A 567 7.81 0.31 23.07
N GLU A 568 7.98 -0.16 21.83
CA GLU A 568 8.92 0.42 20.87
C GLU A 568 8.56 1.87 20.53
N HIS A 569 9.40 2.79 21.00
CA HIS A 569 9.35 4.21 20.66
C HIS A 569 10.80 4.68 20.55
N SER A 570 11.42 4.42 19.40
CA SER A 570 12.83 4.75 19.23
C SER A 570 13.04 6.27 19.18
N GLU A 571 13.94 6.79 20.00
CA GLU A 571 14.23 8.24 20.08
C GLU A 571 15.02 8.73 18.86
N GLU A 572 15.02 10.04 18.58
CA GLU A 572 15.63 10.63 17.37
C GLU A 572 17.12 10.36 17.21
N ASN A 573 17.82 10.03 18.31
CA ASN A 573 19.26 9.78 18.33
C ASN A 573 19.62 8.28 18.27
N GLU A 574 18.64 7.38 18.30
CA GLU A 574 18.89 5.93 18.33
C GLU A 574 19.17 5.38 16.94
N VAL A 575 20.43 5.02 16.69
CA VAL A 575 20.91 4.49 15.40
C VAL A 575 20.39 3.06 15.14
N PHE A 576 20.07 2.33 16.20
CA PHE A 576 19.52 0.97 16.12
C PHE A 576 18.05 0.98 16.55
N PHE A 577 17.17 0.50 15.66
CA PHE A 577 15.72 0.43 15.86
C PHE A 577 15.20 -0.94 15.39
N LEU A 578 14.10 -1.38 16.01
CA LEU A 578 13.55 -2.74 15.88
C LEU A 578 12.18 -2.93 15.19
N PRO A 579 11.43 -1.92 14.70
CA PRO A 579 10.06 -2.13 14.24
C PRO A 579 9.93 -3.21 13.17
N GLU A 580 10.87 -3.30 12.22
CA GLU A 580 10.82 -4.36 11.20
C GLU A 580 11.11 -5.75 11.76
N ASN A 581 12.02 -5.86 12.73
CA ASN A 581 12.36 -7.11 13.39
C ASN A 581 11.19 -7.64 14.23
N ILE A 582 10.45 -6.74 14.88
CA ILE A 582 9.22 -7.05 15.61
C ILE A 582 8.15 -7.50 14.63
N MET A 583 7.93 -6.72 13.57
CA MET A 583 6.89 -6.98 12.57
C MET A 583 7.09 -8.33 11.88
N LEU A 584 8.31 -8.64 11.43
CA LEU A 584 8.62 -9.90 10.78
C LEU A 584 8.32 -11.11 11.67
N ARG A 585 8.64 -11.03 12.97
CA ARG A 585 8.37 -12.10 13.95
C ARG A 585 6.89 -12.20 14.30
N HIS A 586 6.20 -11.08 14.44
CA HIS A 586 4.75 -11.06 14.62
C HIS A 586 4.05 -11.78 13.48
N LEU A 587 4.39 -11.41 12.24
CA LEU A 587 3.82 -12.02 11.03
C LEU A 587 4.19 -13.49 10.91
N THR A 588 5.44 -13.87 11.21
CA THR A 588 5.86 -15.28 11.25
C THR A 588 5.01 -16.08 12.24
N ALA A 589 4.79 -15.55 13.44
CA ALA A 589 3.97 -16.17 14.46
C ALA A 589 2.50 -16.34 14.00
N MET A 590 1.89 -15.29 13.46
CA MET A 590 0.52 -15.34 12.92
C MET A 590 0.37 -16.36 11.78
N LEU A 591 1.32 -16.36 10.84
CA LEU A 591 1.34 -17.30 9.71
C LEU A 591 1.47 -18.76 10.18
N CYS A 592 2.29 -18.99 11.19
CA CYS A 592 2.51 -20.31 11.78
C CYS A 592 1.31 -20.80 12.61
N ALA A 593 0.59 -19.91 13.30
CA ALA A 593 -0.66 -20.26 13.98
C ALA A 593 -1.78 -20.63 12.98
N GLY A 594 -1.78 -20.01 11.80
CA GLY A 594 -2.82 -20.17 10.78
C GLY A 594 -3.72 -18.95 10.58
N TYR A 595 -3.32 -17.77 11.08
CA TYR A 595 -4.06 -16.51 10.95
C TYR A 595 -3.65 -15.73 9.69
N TRP A 596 -3.80 -16.36 8.51
CA TRP A 596 -3.23 -15.83 7.27
C TRP A 596 -3.84 -14.53 6.77
N SER A 597 -5.17 -14.39 6.80
CA SER A 597 -5.84 -13.15 6.39
C SER A 597 -5.46 -11.98 7.29
N ALA A 598 -5.48 -12.20 8.61
CA ALA A 598 -5.08 -11.19 9.58
C ALA A 598 -3.60 -10.80 9.40
N ALA A 599 -2.71 -11.76 9.10
CA ALA A 599 -1.30 -11.44 8.80
C ALA A 599 -1.16 -10.54 7.56
N THR A 600 -1.96 -10.77 6.51
CA THR A 600 -1.97 -9.88 5.34
C THR A 600 -2.54 -8.50 5.63
N GLU A 601 -3.55 -8.40 6.49
CA GLU A 601 -4.12 -7.10 6.91
C GLU A 601 -3.12 -6.27 7.72
N VAL A 602 -2.39 -6.90 8.65
CA VAL A 602 -1.31 -6.26 9.42
C VAL A 602 -0.16 -5.80 8.52
N MET A 603 0.17 -6.56 7.48
CA MET A 603 1.17 -6.14 6.50
C MET A 603 0.72 -4.91 5.69
N ASP A 604 -0.58 -4.84 5.39
CA ASP A 604 -1.16 -3.78 4.57
C ASP A 604 -1.19 -2.47 5.32
N SER A 605 -1.53 -2.47 6.61
CA SER A 605 -1.41 -1.27 7.43
C SER A 605 0.03 -0.78 7.53
N PHE A 606 1.01 -1.68 7.69
CA PHE A 606 2.43 -1.31 7.78
C PHE A 606 3.01 -0.78 6.46
N SER A 607 2.58 -1.31 5.32
CA SER A 607 3.13 -0.97 4.01
C SER A 607 2.46 0.24 3.34
N MET A 608 1.30 0.70 3.82
CA MET A 608 0.52 1.74 3.11
C MET A 608 0.87 3.17 3.49
N GLU A 609 1.54 3.41 4.63
CA GLU A 609 1.69 4.76 5.17
C GLU A 609 2.89 5.53 4.59
N ASP A 610 4.00 4.87 4.21
CA ASP A 610 5.24 5.58 3.87
C ASP A 610 5.96 5.10 2.60
N GLY A 611 6.26 6.10 1.75
CA GLY A 611 7.06 6.07 0.52
C GLY A 611 8.11 4.97 0.38
N PRO A 612 9.27 5.21 1.02
CA PRO A 612 10.46 4.39 0.83
C PRO A 612 10.38 3.02 1.52
N ILE A 613 9.46 2.86 2.47
CA ILE A 613 9.20 1.59 3.17
C ILE A 613 8.70 0.56 2.15
N VAL A 614 7.83 0.95 1.22
CA VAL A 614 7.27 0.01 0.23
C VAL A 614 8.32 -0.55 -0.72
N PHE A 615 9.34 0.22 -1.09
CA PHE A 615 10.44 -0.31 -1.91
C PHE A 615 11.35 -1.26 -1.13
N THR A 616 11.63 -0.92 0.13
CA THR A 616 12.55 -1.69 0.96
C THR A 616 11.91 -2.98 1.48
N PHE A 617 10.60 -2.98 1.72
CA PHE A 617 9.87 -4.11 2.29
C PHE A 617 8.80 -4.72 1.38
N GLY A 618 8.56 -4.17 0.19
CA GLY A 618 7.55 -4.69 -0.75
C GLY A 618 7.81 -6.14 -1.16
N GLY A 619 9.08 -6.54 -1.20
CA GLY A 619 9.49 -7.94 -1.33
C GLY A 619 9.00 -8.80 -0.16
N GLY A 620 9.26 -8.37 1.08
CA GLY A 620 8.79 -9.05 2.29
C GLY A 620 7.26 -9.12 2.40
N ALA A 621 6.55 -8.05 2.02
CA ALA A 621 5.09 -8.04 1.93
C ALA A 621 4.58 -9.10 0.94
N SER A 622 5.25 -9.24 -0.21
CA SER A 622 4.93 -10.27 -1.21
C SER A 622 5.20 -11.67 -0.68
N VAL A 623 6.24 -11.87 0.13
CA VAL A 623 6.54 -13.16 0.79
C VAL A 623 5.47 -13.54 1.81
N VAL A 624 5.02 -12.60 2.63
CA VAL A 624 3.96 -12.83 3.63
C VAL A 624 2.64 -13.19 2.96
N ARG A 625 2.22 -12.42 1.94
CA ARG A 625 1.02 -12.74 1.13
C ARG A 625 1.17 -14.06 0.39
N GLY A 626 2.34 -14.29 -0.20
CA GLY A 626 2.68 -15.54 -0.89
C GLY A 626 2.54 -16.73 0.04
N MET A 627 3.15 -16.69 1.22
CA MET A 627 3.07 -17.75 2.24
C MET A 627 1.63 -18.01 2.69
N ALA A 628 0.86 -16.95 2.97
CA ALA A 628 -0.57 -17.06 3.27
C ALA A 628 -1.33 -17.80 2.15
N MET A 629 -1.08 -17.45 0.89
CA MET A 629 -1.70 -18.10 -0.27
C MET A 629 -1.22 -19.56 -0.48
N VAL A 630 0.07 -19.85 -0.29
CA VAL A 630 0.62 -21.22 -0.36
C VAL A 630 -0.08 -22.10 0.65
N ARG A 631 -0.16 -21.64 1.91
CA ARG A 631 -0.81 -22.36 3.00
C ARG A 631 -2.32 -22.50 2.82
N ALA A 632 -2.97 -21.48 2.24
CA ALA A 632 -4.38 -21.55 1.87
C ALA A 632 -4.64 -22.48 0.67
N GLY A 633 -3.61 -22.91 -0.07
CA GLY A 633 -3.72 -23.73 -1.28
C GLY A 633 -4.06 -22.95 -2.55
N ALA A 634 -3.95 -21.62 -2.53
CA ALA A 634 -4.17 -20.73 -3.68
C ALA A 634 -2.89 -20.58 -4.54
N LEU A 635 -2.34 -21.72 -4.99
CA LEU A 635 -0.98 -21.81 -5.54
C LEU A 635 -0.73 -20.95 -6.79
N ALA A 636 -1.75 -20.77 -7.66
CA ALA A 636 -1.61 -19.94 -8.86
C ALA A 636 -1.41 -18.45 -8.51
N ASN A 637 -2.21 -17.93 -7.57
CA ASN A 637 -2.09 -16.55 -7.09
C ASN A 637 -0.82 -16.37 -6.26
N ALA A 638 -0.45 -17.39 -5.47
CA ALA A 638 0.80 -17.42 -4.73
C ALA A 638 2.00 -17.28 -5.68
N LEU A 639 2.04 -18.04 -6.78
CA LEU A 639 3.13 -17.99 -7.75
C LEU A 639 3.25 -16.60 -8.40
N ILE A 640 2.13 -15.97 -8.78
CA ILE A 640 2.13 -14.61 -9.33
C ILE A 640 2.72 -13.62 -8.32
N THR A 641 2.21 -13.67 -7.08
CA THR A 641 2.65 -12.78 -5.98
C THR A 641 4.12 -12.97 -5.64
N LEU A 642 4.57 -14.22 -5.49
CA LEU A 642 5.95 -14.55 -5.14
C LEU A 642 6.92 -14.16 -6.26
N ARG A 643 6.56 -14.34 -7.54
CA ARG A 643 7.38 -13.85 -8.65
C ARG A 643 7.58 -12.35 -8.61
N GLY A 644 6.52 -11.58 -8.33
CA GLY A 644 6.65 -10.13 -8.10
C GLY A 644 7.55 -9.81 -6.90
N GLY A 645 7.49 -10.62 -5.84
CA GLY A 645 8.37 -10.52 -4.68
C GLY A 645 9.84 -10.79 -5.00
N LEU A 646 10.14 -11.79 -5.83
CA LEU A 646 11.53 -12.10 -6.26
C LEU A 646 12.19 -10.91 -6.93
N GLU A 647 11.47 -10.22 -7.82
CA GLU A 647 11.95 -9.02 -8.50
C GLU A 647 12.30 -7.89 -7.52
N SER A 648 11.46 -7.67 -6.50
CA SER A 648 11.74 -6.68 -5.44
C SER A 648 12.92 -7.09 -4.56
N LEU A 649 12.98 -8.35 -4.14
CA LEU A 649 14.00 -8.85 -3.21
C LEU A 649 15.40 -8.90 -3.85
N GLN A 650 15.49 -9.10 -5.18
CA GLN A 650 16.77 -9.01 -5.89
C GLN A 650 17.39 -7.61 -5.83
N LEU A 651 16.57 -6.56 -5.69
CA LEU A 651 17.05 -5.18 -5.53
C LEU A 651 17.42 -4.86 -4.09
N SER A 652 16.59 -5.29 -3.13
CA SER A 652 16.84 -5.09 -1.70
C SER A 652 16.13 -6.17 -0.87
N ASP A 653 16.89 -6.89 -0.05
CA ASP A 653 16.38 -7.97 0.80
C ASP A 653 16.79 -7.83 2.28
N PRO A 654 16.53 -6.70 2.94
CA PRO A 654 17.00 -6.44 4.31
C PRO A 654 16.51 -7.46 5.36
N GLN A 655 15.54 -8.31 5.01
CA GLN A 655 14.97 -9.37 5.85
C GLN A 655 15.49 -10.78 5.50
N GLN A 656 16.34 -10.91 4.49
CA GLN A 656 16.93 -12.17 4.00
C GLN A 656 15.87 -13.22 3.60
N LEU A 657 14.84 -12.79 2.87
CA LEU A 657 13.70 -13.59 2.43
C LEU A 657 13.80 -14.08 0.98
N LEU A 658 14.83 -13.71 0.21
CA LEU A 658 14.96 -14.07 -1.20
C LEU A 658 14.94 -15.59 -1.43
N GLY A 659 15.75 -16.35 -0.69
CA GLY A 659 15.77 -17.80 -0.84
C GLY A 659 14.44 -18.45 -0.43
N TYR A 660 13.79 -17.93 0.62
CA TYR A 660 12.50 -18.44 1.07
C TYR A 660 11.39 -18.17 0.05
N CYS A 661 11.38 -16.97 -0.53
CA CYS A 661 10.50 -16.60 -1.64
C CYS A 661 10.71 -17.54 -2.84
N THR A 662 11.98 -17.80 -3.19
CA THR A 662 12.36 -18.67 -4.31
C THR A 662 11.88 -20.10 -4.10
N ALA A 663 12.08 -20.64 -2.89
CA ALA A 663 11.64 -21.98 -2.51
C ALA A 663 10.12 -22.15 -2.62
N MET A 664 9.34 -21.19 -2.11
CA MET A 664 7.88 -21.22 -2.22
C MET A 664 7.40 -21.05 -3.67
N ALA A 665 8.05 -20.20 -4.46
CA ALA A 665 7.71 -20.00 -5.87
C ALA A 665 7.98 -21.29 -6.66
N ALA A 666 9.12 -21.94 -6.43
CA ALA A 666 9.48 -23.22 -7.05
C ALA A 666 8.49 -24.33 -6.67
N TYR A 667 8.09 -24.38 -5.39
CA TYR A 667 7.07 -25.30 -4.90
C TYR A 667 5.72 -25.10 -5.60
N CYS A 668 5.25 -23.85 -5.70
CA CYS A 668 4.01 -23.53 -6.41
C CYS A 668 4.08 -23.92 -7.89
N ALA A 669 5.18 -23.58 -8.57
CA ALA A 669 5.39 -23.94 -9.97
C ALA A 669 5.36 -25.47 -10.17
N ALA A 670 6.03 -26.23 -9.31
CA ALA A 670 6.04 -27.69 -9.37
C ALA A 670 4.64 -28.29 -9.17
N ARG A 671 3.90 -27.81 -8.17
CA ARG A 671 2.51 -28.25 -7.88
C ARG A 671 1.52 -27.88 -8.99
N LEU A 672 1.77 -26.82 -9.74
CA LEU A 672 0.99 -26.40 -10.91
C LEU A 672 1.41 -27.12 -12.21
N GLY A 673 2.41 -28.00 -12.15
CA GLY A 673 2.93 -28.74 -13.30
C GLY A 673 3.88 -27.92 -14.20
N GLN A 674 4.29 -26.73 -13.78
CA GLN A 674 5.25 -25.87 -14.49
C GLN A 674 6.70 -26.31 -14.22
N ARG A 675 7.05 -27.52 -14.68
CA ARG A 675 8.32 -28.18 -14.35
C ARG A 675 9.57 -27.39 -14.73
N GLU A 676 9.59 -26.78 -15.91
CA GLU A 676 10.75 -25.99 -16.38
C GLU A 676 11.01 -24.78 -15.48
N LEU A 677 9.94 -24.05 -15.11
CA LEU A 677 10.04 -22.90 -14.21
C LEU A 677 10.50 -23.33 -12.81
N ALA A 678 9.93 -24.41 -12.28
CA ALA A 678 10.33 -24.95 -10.98
C ALA A 678 11.82 -25.34 -10.96
N ALA A 679 12.29 -26.04 -12.00
CA ALA A 679 13.70 -26.42 -12.13
C ALA A 679 14.63 -25.20 -12.24
N LYS A 680 14.22 -24.17 -13.01
CA LYS A 680 14.94 -22.88 -13.09
C LYS A 680 15.08 -22.24 -11.70
N LEU A 681 13.97 -22.10 -10.97
CA LEU A 681 13.96 -21.47 -9.64
C LEU A 681 14.79 -22.25 -8.60
N VAL A 682 14.77 -23.59 -8.65
CA VAL A 682 15.63 -24.42 -7.79
C VAL A 682 17.11 -24.21 -8.13
N ALA A 683 17.46 -24.08 -9.41
CA ALA A 683 18.84 -23.86 -9.84
C ALA A 683 19.36 -22.45 -9.54
N GLU A 684 18.48 -21.45 -9.55
CA GLU A 684 18.79 -20.05 -9.22
C GLU A 684 18.75 -19.75 -7.72
N HIS A 685 18.29 -20.71 -6.91
CA HIS A 685 18.18 -20.55 -5.47
C HIS A 685 19.55 -20.28 -4.82
N ILE A 686 19.58 -19.26 -3.97
CA ILE A 686 20.72 -18.90 -3.13
C ILE A 686 20.31 -19.20 -1.69
N ASP A 687 21.14 -19.97 -0.97
CA ASP A 687 20.91 -20.28 0.44
C ASP A 687 20.70 -18.99 1.24
N SER A 688 19.55 -18.87 1.90
CA SER A 688 19.29 -17.71 2.76
C SER A 688 20.08 -17.78 4.07
N THR A 689 20.16 -16.63 4.74
CA THR A 689 20.69 -16.47 6.09
C THR A 689 19.62 -15.86 7.00
N GLY A 690 19.88 -15.76 8.31
CA GLY A 690 18.97 -15.09 9.26
C GLY A 690 18.23 -16.07 10.17
N MET A 691 16.93 -15.80 10.41
CA MET A 691 16.12 -16.57 11.37
C MET A 691 15.99 -18.03 10.96
N PHE A 692 16.47 -18.95 11.81
CA PHE A 692 16.49 -20.38 11.46
C PHE A 692 15.10 -20.94 11.16
N ILE A 693 14.04 -20.49 11.85
CA ILE A 693 12.68 -20.93 11.57
C ILE A 693 12.28 -20.67 10.11
N VAL A 694 12.68 -19.53 9.51
CA VAL A 694 12.42 -19.22 8.10
C VAL A 694 13.28 -20.09 7.19
N LEU A 695 14.57 -20.23 7.50
CA LEU A 695 15.49 -21.11 6.76
C LEU A 695 15.04 -22.56 6.74
N ALA A 696 14.46 -23.04 7.85
CA ALA A 696 13.95 -24.39 7.95
C ALA A 696 12.72 -24.59 7.04
N HIS A 697 11.82 -23.60 6.96
CA HIS A 697 10.69 -23.64 6.03
C HIS A 697 11.14 -23.58 4.57
N GLU A 698 12.13 -22.73 4.25
CA GLU A 698 12.79 -22.68 2.94
C GLU A 698 13.31 -24.04 2.50
N ARG A 699 14.13 -24.68 3.35
CA ARG A 699 14.67 -26.02 3.10
C ARG A 699 13.57 -27.05 2.90
N ALA A 700 12.50 -26.97 3.69
CA ALA A 700 11.38 -27.90 3.57
C ALA A 700 10.65 -27.75 2.22
N TYR A 701 10.39 -26.53 1.77
CA TYR A 701 9.78 -26.30 0.45
C TYR A 701 10.69 -26.72 -0.71
N LEU A 702 12.01 -26.52 -0.60
CA LEU A 702 12.97 -27.01 -1.60
C LEU A 702 12.98 -28.54 -1.67
N ALA A 703 13.06 -29.22 -0.53
CA ALA A 703 13.01 -30.69 -0.47
C ALA A 703 11.72 -31.23 -1.10
N ALA A 704 10.57 -30.63 -0.77
CA ALA A 704 9.29 -30.99 -1.39
C ALA A 704 9.26 -30.70 -2.89
N THR A 705 9.86 -29.60 -3.35
CA THR A 705 9.94 -29.25 -4.76
C THR A 705 10.78 -30.25 -5.55
N ARG A 706 11.92 -30.69 -5.01
CA ARG A 706 12.79 -31.70 -5.64
C ARG A 706 12.03 -33.01 -5.85
N GLU A 707 11.31 -33.48 -4.84
CA GLU A 707 10.48 -34.70 -4.96
C GLU A 707 9.39 -34.57 -6.04
N LEU A 708 8.75 -33.40 -6.15
CA LEU A 708 7.73 -33.17 -7.18
C LEU A 708 8.29 -33.14 -8.61
N LEU A 709 9.56 -32.75 -8.76
CA LEU A 709 10.28 -32.79 -10.04
C LEU A 709 10.75 -34.21 -10.36
N GLU A 710 11.41 -34.85 -9.39
CA GLU A 710 12.02 -36.17 -9.50
C GLU A 710 11.62 -37.02 -8.26
N PRO A 711 10.60 -37.89 -8.38
CA PRO A 711 10.07 -38.65 -7.25
C PRO A 711 10.93 -39.88 -6.96
N ASP A 712 12.13 -39.67 -6.44
CA ASP A 712 13.11 -40.70 -6.11
C ASP A 712 13.22 -40.98 -4.59
N GLY A 713 12.44 -40.27 -3.77
CA GLY A 713 12.41 -40.39 -2.32
C GLY A 713 13.46 -39.52 -1.60
N THR A 714 14.26 -38.75 -2.32
CA THR A 714 15.25 -37.83 -1.71
C THR A 714 14.57 -36.72 -0.91
N GLY A 715 13.49 -36.12 -1.43
CA GLY A 715 12.78 -35.03 -0.74
C GLY A 715 12.17 -35.46 0.59
N PRO A 716 11.40 -36.56 0.67
CA PRO A 716 10.92 -37.12 1.93
C PRO A 716 12.04 -37.45 2.92
N SER A 717 13.19 -37.93 2.45
CA SER A 717 14.36 -38.19 3.31
C SER A 717 14.96 -36.90 3.89
N GLU A 718 15.06 -35.84 3.09
CA GLU A 718 15.51 -34.51 3.53
C GLU A 718 14.53 -33.91 4.54
N LEU A 719 13.21 -34.00 4.28
CA LEU A 719 12.16 -33.55 5.19
C LEU A 719 12.21 -34.31 6.52
N LEU A 720 12.43 -35.62 6.49
CA LEU A 720 12.55 -36.44 7.71
C LEU A 720 13.79 -36.06 8.52
N THR A 721 14.91 -35.77 7.85
CA THR A 721 16.14 -35.28 8.51
C THR A 721 15.89 -33.94 9.19
N LEU A 722 15.20 -33.02 8.51
CA LEU A 722 14.80 -31.74 9.10
C LEU A 722 13.86 -31.93 10.30
N ALA A 723 12.87 -32.83 10.20
CA ALA A 723 11.95 -33.14 11.29
C ALA A 723 12.69 -33.75 12.50
N ASN A 724 13.67 -34.63 12.28
CA ASN A 724 14.49 -35.20 13.36
C ASN A 724 15.36 -34.15 14.04
N PHE A 725 16.02 -33.28 13.27
CA PHE A 725 16.77 -32.16 13.83
C PHE A 725 15.87 -31.24 14.66
N ALA A 726 14.68 -30.91 14.14
CA ALA A 726 13.71 -30.07 14.83
C ALA A 726 13.20 -30.71 16.13
N HIS A 727 13.00 -32.03 16.13
CA HIS A 727 12.63 -32.78 17.33
C HIS A 727 13.73 -32.68 18.41
N GLU A 728 14.99 -32.94 18.03
CA GLU A 728 16.14 -32.87 18.93
C GLU A 728 16.35 -31.46 19.50
N SER A 729 16.10 -30.42 18.69
CA SER A 729 16.20 -29.01 19.10
C SER A 729 14.94 -28.46 19.78
N LYS A 730 13.91 -29.30 19.99
CA LYS A 730 12.60 -28.93 20.57
C LYS A 730 11.88 -27.81 19.80
N SER A 731 12.01 -27.82 18.47
CA SER A 731 11.38 -26.87 17.55
C SER A 731 10.11 -27.48 16.94
N ALA A 732 9.06 -27.65 17.75
CA ALA A 732 7.83 -28.34 17.36
C ALA A 732 7.16 -27.75 16.09
N MET A 733 7.24 -26.43 15.89
CA MET A 733 6.66 -25.78 14.71
C MET A 733 7.39 -26.16 13.42
N VAL A 734 8.73 -26.22 13.47
CA VAL A 734 9.55 -26.65 12.33
C VAL A 734 9.32 -28.13 12.02
N GLU A 735 9.24 -28.96 13.06
CA GLU A 735 8.93 -30.38 12.93
C GLU A 735 7.57 -30.59 12.27
N LEU A 736 6.52 -29.92 12.76
CA LEU A 736 5.17 -30.02 12.23
C LEU A 736 5.10 -29.60 10.75
N ASN A 737 5.82 -28.55 10.36
CA ASN A 737 5.87 -28.13 8.96
C ASN A 737 6.49 -29.17 8.03
N ALA A 738 7.62 -29.76 8.42
CA ALA A 738 8.26 -30.80 7.61
C ALA A 738 7.35 -32.03 7.45
N LEU A 739 6.71 -32.48 8.54
CA LEU A 739 5.79 -33.62 8.51
C LEU A 739 4.50 -33.31 7.72
N ALA A 740 3.99 -32.08 7.79
CA ALA A 740 2.86 -31.65 6.98
C ALA A 740 3.16 -31.74 5.48
N LEU A 741 4.34 -31.30 5.04
CA LEU A 741 4.76 -31.43 3.64
C LEU A 741 4.92 -32.91 3.22
N MET A 742 5.40 -33.78 4.12
CA MET A 742 5.45 -35.23 3.85
C MET A 742 4.04 -35.81 3.65
N LEU A 743 3.05 -35.42 4.46
CA LEU A 743 1.65 -35.79 4.25
C LEU A 743 1.10 -35.25 2.92
N GLU A 744 1.43 -34.02 2.53
CA GLU A 744 1.03 -33.46 1.23
C GLU A 744 1.63 -34.21 0.04
N LEU A 745 2.84 -34.77 0.19
CA LEU A 745 3.49 -35.64 -0.79
C LEU A 745 2.94 -37.07 -0.79
N GLY A 746 2.05 -37.41 0.16
CA GLY A 746 1.38 -38.70 0.25
C GLY A 746 2.05 -39.73 1.16
N ASP A 747 3.06 -39.34 1.95
CA ASP A 747 3.66 -40.22 2.94
C ASP A 747 2.79 -40.29 4.20
N GLU A 748 1.85 -41.24 4.23
CA GLU A 748 0.93 -41.42 5.37
C GLU A 748 1.62 -42.05 6.60
N SER A 749 2.88 -42.53 6.48
CA SER A 749 3.59 -43.19 7.58
C SER A 749 3.91 -42.26 8.74
N VAL A 750 3.98 -40.95 8.47
CA VAL A 750 4.24 -39.92 9.49
C VAL A 750 3.00 -39.50 10.28
N ALA A 751 1.80 -39.99 9.95
CA ALA A 751 0.55 -39.53 10.55
C ALA A 751 0.53 -39.63 12.08
N SER A 752 1.08 -40.72 12.66
CA SER A 752 1.19 -40.86 14.12
C SER A 752 2.01 -39.74 14.74
N ARG A 753 3.18 -39.45 14.14
CA ARG A 753 4.08 -38.40 14.61
C ARG A 753 3.46 -37.00 14.46
N VAL A 754 2.67 -36.78 13.40
CA VAL A 754 1.91 -35.53 13.22
C VAL A 754 0.90 -35.35 14.35
N VAL A 755 0.17 -36.40 14.75
CA VAL A 755 -0.77 -36.31 15.87
C VAL A 755 -0.05 -35.91 17.17
N ASP A 756 1.09 -36.54 17.45
CA ASP A 756 1.88 -36.28 18.64
C ASP A 756 2.39 -34.83 18.66
N VAL A 757 3.05 -34.38 17.61
CA VAL A 757 3.63 -33.01 17.54
C VAL A 757 2.53 -31.95 17.52
N ALA A 758 1.51 -32.10 16.67
CA ALA A 758 0.42 -31.13 16.54
C ALA A 758 -0.42 -30.99 17.82
N SER A 759 -0.38 -31.97 18.72
CA SER A 759 -1.07 -31.87 20.01
C SER A 759 -0.47 -30.81 20.95
N GLY A 760 0.80 -30.47 20.76
CA GLY A 760 1.53 -29.46 21.53
C GLY A 760 1.73 -28.12 20.81
N VAL A 761 1.13 -27.93 19.63
CA VAL A 761 1.26 -26.69 18.84
C VAL A 761 -0.04 -25.88 18.86
N GLU A 762 0.05 -24.58 19.13
CA GLU A 762 -1.10 -23.67 19.17
C GLU A 762 -1.59 -23.28 17.76
N GLY A 763 -2.85 -22.83 17.70
CA GLY A 763 -3.46 -22.26 16.51
C GLY A 763 -4.31 -23.22 15.67
N PRO A 764 -5.15 -22.67 14.77
CA PRO A 764 -6.05 -23.44 13.92
C PRO A 764 -5.30 -24.42 12.98
N TRP A 765 -4.08 -24.09 12.55
CA TRP A 765 -3.34 -24.92 11.62
C TRP A 765 -2.94 -26.27 12.20
N ALA A 766 -2.32 -26.28 13.39
CA ALA A 766 -1.97 -27.51 14.09
C ALA A 766 -3.21 -28.35 14.44
N ARG A 767 -4.30 -27.71 14.89
CA ARG A 767 -5.56 -28.39 15.18
C ARG A 767 -6.12 -29.12 13.95
N GLY A 768 -6.12 -28.46 12.79
CA GLY A 768 -6.61 -29.05 11.54
C GLY A 768 -5.78 -30.24 11.09
N LEU A 769 -4.44 -30.13 11.14
CA LEU A 769 -3.53 -31.22 10.83
C LEU A 769 -3.70 -32.41 11.77
N ARG A 770 -3.89 -32.16 13.08
CA ARG A 770 -4.12 -33.22 14.07
C ARG A 770 -5.39 -34.00 13.78
N GLN A 771 -6.48 -33.30 13.45
CA GLN A 771 -7.76 -33.94 13.11
C GLN A 771 -7.63 -34.80 11.85
N TYR A 772 -7.02 -34.25 10.80
CA TYR A 772 -6.76 -34.99 9.55
C TYR A 772 -5.92 -36.26 9.80
N ALA A 773 -4.77 -36.11 10.46
CA ALA A 773 -3.86 -37.23 10.73
C ALA A 773 -4.50 -38.30 11.66
N SER A 774 -5.27 -37.88 12.66
CA SER A 774 -6.00 -38.81 13.54
C SER A 774 -7.05 -39.60 12.77
N ALA A 775 -7.83 -38.94 11.91
CA ALA A 775 -8.84 -39.58 11.09
C ALA A 775 -8.23 -40.51 10.04
N LEU A 776 -7.06 -40.15 9.51
CA LEU A 776 -6.28 -40.98 8.59
C LEU A 776 -5.82 -42.29 9.26
N LEU A 777 -5.27 -42.22 10.48
CA LEU A 777 -4.86 -43.41 11.26
C LEU A 777 -6.04 -44.31 11.63
N ALA A 778 -7.20 -43.72 11.93
CA ALA A 778 -8.42 -44.46 12.25
C ALA A 778 -9.05 -45.14 11.02
N GLY A 779 -8.71 -44.69 9.80
CA GLY A 779 -9.39 -45.14 8.58
C GLY A 779 -10.87 -44.76 8.54
N ASP A 780 -11.24 -43.65 9.19
CA ASP A 780 -12.63 -43.23 9.36
C ASP A 780 -13.01 -42.15 8.33
N GLY A 781 -13.85 -42.54 7.37
CA GLY A 781 -14.33 -41.65 6.31
C GLY A 781 -15.23 -40.51 6.81
N ALA A 782 -15.97 -40.69 7.92
CA ALA A 782 -16.78 -39.63 8.51
C ALA A 782 -15.89 -38.61 9.22
N ALA A 783 -14.94 -39.07 10.03
CA ALA A 783 -13.97 -38.18 10.69
C ALA A 783 -13.11 -37.40 9.70
N LEU A 784 -12.73 -38.00 8.55
CA LEU A 784 -12.04 -37.28 7.48
C LEU A 784 -12.94 -36.24 6.78
N THR A 785 -14.25 -36.45 6.76
CA THR A 785 -15.20 -35.46 6.24
C THR A 785 -15.24 -34.26 7.19
N GLU A 786 -15.41 -34.49 8.49
CA GLU A 786 -15.40 -33.44 9.52
C GLU A 786 -14.08 -32.65 9.53
N ALA A 787 -12.93 -33.35 9.46
CA ALA A 787 -11.63 -32.70 9.36
C ALA A 787 -11.53 -31.84 8.09
N GLY A 788 -12.04 -32.33 6.95
CA GLY A 788 -12.06 -31.58 5.69
C GLY A 788 -12.92 -30.33 5.75
N GLU A 789 -14.08 -30.39 6.40
CA GLU A 789 -14.96 -29.24 6.62
C GLU A 789 -14.31 -28.19 7.53
N TYR A 790 -13.72 -28.62 8.66
CA TYR A 790 -12.99 -27.72 9.55
C TYR A 790 -11.85 -27.02 8.82
N LEU A 791 -11.00 -27.78 8.11
CA LEU A 791 -9.90 -27.25 7.30
C LEU A 791 -10.40 -26.26 6.26
N SER A 792 -11.54 -26.52 5.62
CA SER A 792 -12.16 -25.56 4.69
C SER A 792 -12.61 -24.27 5.37
N GLN A 793 -13.18 -24.35 6.58
CA GLN A 793 -13.67 -23.18 7.33
C GLN A 793 -12.53 -22.26 7.76
N VAL A 794 -11.39 -22.83 8.15
CA VAL A 794 -10.19 -22.06 8.53
C VAL A 794 -9.29 -21.71 7.35
N GLY A 795 -9.73 -21.97 6.12
CA GLY A 795 -9.03 -21.56 4.89
C GLY A 795 -7.92 -22.50 4.39
N MET A 796 -7.70 -23.66 5.01
CA MET A 796 -6.71 -24.68 4.64
C MET A 796 -7.18 -25.55 3.46
N LEU A 797 -7.39 -24.95 2.29
CA LEU A 797 -8.05 -25.63 1.17
C LEU A 797 -7.23 -26.82 0.63
N GLY A 798 -5.90 -26.79 0.74
CA GLY A 798 -5.02 -27.89 0.34
C GLY A 798 -5.32 -29.18 1.12
N PHE A 799 -5.20 -29.11 2.44
CA PHE A 799 -5.52 -30.24 3.32
C PHE A 799 -7.01 -30.58 3.34
N ALA A 800 -7.91 -29.60 3.22
CA ALA A 800 -9.34 -29.87 3.09
C ALA A 800 -9.62 -30.79 1.89
N LYS A 801 -9.00 -30.51 0.73
CA LYS A 801 -9.12 -31.36 -0.46
C LYS A 801 -8.53 -32.75 -0.25
N LEU A 802 -7.36 -32.87 0.38
CA LEU A 802 -6.75 -34.17 0.71
C LEU A 802 -7.67 -34.99 1.61
N SER A 803 -8.21 -34.38 2.67
CA SER A 803 -9.12 -35.00 3.63
C SER A 803 -10.41 -35.48 2.96
N LEU A 804 -11.10 -34.61 2.21
CA LEU A 804 -12.35 -34.96 1.52
C LEU A 804 -12.14 -35.99 0.41
N SER A 805 -11.00 -35.95 -0.29
CA SER A 805 -10.67 -36.96 -1.30
C SER A 805 -10.50 -38.35 -0.67
N LYS A 806 -9.79 -38.43 0.46
CA LYS A 806 -9.60 -39.68 1.21
C LYS A 806 -10.92 -40.16 1.84
N ALA A 807 -11.72 -39.25 2.39
CA ALA A 807 -13.05 -39.54 2.93
C ALA A 807 -13.94 -40.19 1.88
N ALA A 808 -14.05 -39.59 0.69
CA ALA A 808 -14.85 -40.13 -0.41
C ALA A 808 -14.42 -41.54 -0.82
N ALA A 809 -13.10 -41.79 -0.88
CA ALA A 809 -12.56 -43.11 -1.21
C ALA A 809 -12.91 -44.17 -0.16
N LEU A 810 -12.76 -43.85 1.14
CA LEU A 810 -13.07 -44.77 2.24
C LEU A 810 -14.57 -45.05 2.38
N LEU A 811 -15.41 -44.01 2.23
CA LEU A 811 -16.87 -44.16 2.29
C LEU A 811 -17.40 -45.02 1.14
N SER A 812 -16.89 -44.81 -0.09
CA SER A 812 -17.25 -45.66 -1.24
C SER A 812 -16.77 -47.10 -1.05
N GLY A 813 -15.53 -47.30 -0.57
CA GLY A 813 -15.00 -48.62 -0.23
C GLY A 813 -15.78 -49.34 0.88
N SER A 814 -16.48 -48.58 1.73
CA SER A 814 -17.34 -49.10 2.81
C SER A 814 -18.81 -49.26 2.40
N GLY A 815 -19.17 -49.01 1.14
CA GLY A 815 -20.54 -49.14 0.62
C GLY A 815 -21.49 -47.98 0.94
N LEU A 816 -20.97 -46.87 1.49
CA LEU A 816 -21.74 -45.66 1.83
C LEU A 816 -21.75 -44.66 0.65
N GLU A 817 -22.25 -45.10 -0.51
CA GLU A 817 -22.11 -44.36 -1.77
C GLU A 817 -22.81 -42.99 -1.78
N ASP A 818 -23.95 -42.85 -1.09
CA ASP A 818 -24.65 -41.57 -0.96
C ASP A 818 -23.80 -40.53 -0.22
N HIS A 819 -23.13 -40.95 0.85
CA HIS A 819 -22.23 -40.07 1.61
C HIS A 819 -20.99 -39.72 0.77
N ALA A 820 -20.41 -40.71 0.09
CA ALA A 820 -19.29 -40.48 -0.83
C ALA A 820 -19.66 -39.54 -2.00
N HIS A 821 -20.92 -39.55 -2.44
CA HIS A 821 -21.41 -38.62 -3.45
C HIS A 821 -21.48 -37.18 -2.92
N THR A 822 -22.04 -36.97 -1.72
CA THR A 822 -22.09 -35.66 -1.06
C THR A 822 -20.69 -35.08 -0.86
N VAL A 823 -19.75 -35.87 -0.33
CA VAL A 823 -18.36 -35.44 -0.14
C VAL A 823 -17.69 -35.06 -1.46
N ARG A 824 -17.95 -35.81 -2.55
CA ARG A 824 -17.45 -35.47 -3.89
C ARG A 824 -18.05 -34.17 -4.44
N GLN A 825 -19.31 -33.85 -4.11
CA GLN A 825 -19.90 -32.57 -4.50
C GLN A 825 -19.22 -31.40 -3.78
N GLU A 826 -18.96 -31.53 -2.48
CA GLU A 826 -18.24 -30.50 -1.70
C GLU A 826 -16.80 -30.31 -2.21
N LEU A 827 -16.09 -31.41 -2.50
CA LEU A 827 -14.76 -31.35 -3.11
C LEU A 827 -14.74 -30.61 -4.45
N ARG A 828 -15.78 -30.77 -5.28
CA ARG A 828 -15.93 -30.03 -6.54
C ARG A 828 -16.14 -28.54 -6.29
N LYS A 829 -17.06 -28.16 -5.40
CA LYS A 829 -17.27 -26.75 -5.02
C LYS A 829 -15.98 -26.08 -4.54
N LEU A 830 -15.18 -26.79 -3.74
CA LEU A 830 -13.89 -26.30 -3.25
C LEU A 830 -12.86 -26.12 -4.37
N SER A 831 -12.86 -27.03 -5.34
CA SER A 831 -11.97 -26.96 -6.51
C SER A 831 -12.32 -25.77 -7.41
N ASP A 832 -13.62 -25.53 -7.64
CA ASP A 832 -14.12 -24.39 -8.43
C ASP A 832 -13.80 -23.05 -7.75
N ARG A 833 -13.90 -22.96 -6.42
CA ARG A 833 -13.53 -21.77 -5.64
C ARG A 833 -12.03 -21.47 -5.65
N SER A 834 -11.19 -22.48 -5.83
CA SER A 834 -9.72 -22.32 -5.84
C SER A 834 -9.17 -21.84 -7.19
N GLY A 835 -9.95 -21.99 -8.28
CA GLY A 835 -9.60 -21.53 -9.62
C GLY A 835 -10.13 -20.13 -9.96
N ALA A 836 -11.06 -19.60 -9.16
CA ALA A 836 -11.44 -18.20 -9.25
C ALA A 836 -10.33 -17.35 -8.63
N ALA A 837 -9.84 -16.35 -9.37
CA ALA A 837 -8.96 -15.32 -8.83
C ALA A 837 -9.52 -14.84 -7.49
N ILE A 838 -8.68 -14.75 -6.46
CA ILE A 838 -9.02 -14.02 -5.24
C ILE A 838 -9.04 -12.55 -5.66
N VAL A 839 -10.17 -12.13 -6.22
CA VAL A 839 -10.56 -10.72 -6.26
C VAL A 839 -10.82 -10.32 -4.80
N PRO A 840 -10.39 -9.14 -4.34
CA PRO A 840 -10.70 -8.67 -3.00
C PRO A 840 -12.20 -8.82 -2.72
N THR A 841 -12.51 -9.52 -1.63
CA THR A 841 -13.80 -9.58 -0.93
C THR A 841 -15.03 -9.03 -1.67
N LYS A 842 -15.72 -9.90 -2.42
CA LYS A 842 -17.13 -9.66 -2.77
C LYS A 842 -18.02 -9.91 -1.56
N SER A 843 -18.62 -8.82 -1.10
CA SER A 843 -19.65 -8.73 -0.07
C SER A 843 -20.84 -9.66 -0.28
N VAL A 844 -21.40 -10.09 0.85
CA VAL A 844 -22.57 -10.93 1.09
C VAL A 844 -23.76 -10.60 0.17
N GLN A 845 -24.50 -11.65 -0.23
CA GLN A 845 -25.71 -11.61 -1.05
C GLN A 845 -26.86 -10.84 -0.37
N GLY A 846 -26.84 -9.53 -0.57
CA GLY A 846 -27.94 -8.58 -0.46
C GLY A 846 -27.46 -7.37 -1.24
N GLY A 847 -28.18 -6.94 -2.29
CA GLY A 847 -27.64 -5.99 -3.27
C GLY A 847 -26.91 -4.83 -2.62
N ALA A 848 -25.61 -4.69 -2.93
CA ALA A 848 -24.73 -3.74 -2.25
C ALA A 848 -25.36 -2.33 -2.26
N LEU A 849 -25.27 -1.63 -1.13
CA LEU A 849 -25.63 -0.23 -1.08
C LEU A 849 -24.82 0.52 -2.13
N THR A 850 -25.52 1.29 -2.96
CA THR A 850 -24.88 2.22 -3.88
C THR A 850 -24.03 3.20 -3.07
N LYS A 851 -23.01 3.79 -3.70
CA LYS A 851 -22.11 4.74 -3.04
C LYS A 851 -22.87 5.87 -2.33
N ARG A 852 -23.98 6.32 -2.93
CA ARG A 852 -24.85 7.36 -2.36
C ARG A 852 -25.67 6.87 -1.18
N GLU A 853 -26.24 5.68 -1.28
CA GLU A 853 -26.93 5.02 -0.16
C GLU A 853 -25.97 4.78 1.01
N ARG A 854 -24.72 4.38 0.75
CA ARG A 854 -23.69 4.16 1.78
C ARG A 854 -23.22 5.45 2.45
N GLN A 855 -23.03 6.52 1.67
CA GLN A 855 -22.65 7.83 2.19
C GLN A 855 -23.76 8.43 3.08
N ILE A 856 -25.01 8.38 2.60
CA ILE A 856 -26.17 8.83 3.37
C ILE A 856 -26.37 7.94 4.60
N ALA A 857 -26.18 6.62 4.47
CA ALA A 857 -26.26 5.69 5.58
C ALA A 857 -25.17 5.93 6.64
N GLY A 858 -23.94 6.22 6.22
CA GLY A 858 -22.83 6.54 7.13
C GLY A 858 -23.07 7.81 7.93
N LEU A 859 -23.48 8.90 7.27
CA LEU A 859 -23.83 10.14 7.96
C LEU A 859 -25.06 9.97 8.87
N ALA A 860 -26.05 9.18 8.42
CA ALA A 860 -27.22 8.87 9.24
C ALA A 860 -26.90 8.02 10.47
N ALA A 861 -25.94 7.09 10.35
CA ALA A 861 -25.43 6.26 11.44
C ALA A 861 -24.56 7.05 12.43
N GLN A 862 -23.92 8.13 11.98
CA GLN A 862 -23.21 9.11 12.81
C GLN A 862 -24.14 10.08 13.54
N GLY A 863 -25.46 9.98 13.33
CA GLY A 863 -26.47 10.74 14.07
C GLY A 863 -26.86 12.09 13.47
N LEU A 864 -26.38 12.44 12.28
CA LEU A 864 -26.81 13.66 11.58
C LEU A 864 -28.28 13.56 11.20
N SER A 865 -29.02 14.67 11.22
CA SER A 865 -30.42 14.69 10.77
C SER A 865 -30.51 14.67 9.24
N ASP A 866 -31.65 14.24 8.68
CA ASP A 866 -31.83 14.18 7.22
C ASP A 866 -31.69 15.55 6.55
N ARG A 867 -31.96 16.63 7.31
CA ARG A 867 -31.75 18.00 6.88
C ARG A 867 -30.26 18.37 6.85
N ASP A 868 -29.50 17.99 7.86
CA ASP A 868 -28.05 18.26 7.91
C ASP A 868 -27.32 17.47 6.82
N ILE A 869 -27.73 16.21 6.60
CA ILE A 869 -27.23 15.38 5.49
C ILE A 869 -27.57 16.02 4.14
N ALA A 870 -28.77 16.59 3.99
CA ALA A 870 -29.16 17.29 2.76
C ALA A 870 -28.31 18.55 2.53
N GLU A 871 -28.02 19.32 3.57
CA GLU A 871 -27.16 20.51 3.47
C GLU A 871 -25.70 20.12 3.17
N GLU A 872 -25.13 19.16 3.91
CA GLU A 872 -23.75 18.70 3.76
C GLU A 872 -23.49 18.03 2.40
N LEU A 873 -24.46 17.26 1.92
CA LEU A 873 -24.37 16.58 0.62
C LEU A 873 -24.96 17.38 -0.54
N THR A 874 -25.42 18.61 -0.28
CA THR A 874 -26.09 19.52 -1.22
C THR A 874 -27.24 18.84 -1.99
N LEU A 875 -28.06 18.07 -1.28
CA LEU A 875 -29.25 17.37 -1.78
C LEU A 875 -30.54 18.05 -1.31
N SER A 876 -31.67 17.65 -1.92
CA SER A 876 -32.98 17.93 -1.34
C SER A 876 -33.29 16.96 -0.18
N LEU A 877 -34.05 17.42 0.82
CA LEU A 877 -34.51 16.59 1.94
C LEU A 877 -35.23 15.31 1.46
N ARG A 878 -36.08 15.44 0.43
CA ARG A 878 -36.83 14.32 -0.17
C ARG A 878 -35.91 13.27 -0.81
N THR A 879 -34.75 13.69 -1.32
CA THR A 879 -33.75 12.79 -1.90
C THR A 879 -33.07 11.97 -0.82
N VAL A 880 -32.73 12.59 0.31
CA VAL A 880 -32.14 11.90 1.48
C VAL A 880 -33.10 10.86 2.04
N GLU A 881 -34.38 11.22 2.24
CA GLU A 881 -35.43 10.30 2.69
C GLU A 881 -35.61 9.10 1.74
N GLY A 882 -35.61 9.37 0.42
CA GLY A 882 -35.73 8.33 -0.60
C GLY A 882 -34.54 7.35 -0.63
N HIS A 883 -33.32 7.83 -0.40
CA HIS A 883 -32.15 6.97 -0.29
C HIS A 883 -32.16 6.14 0.99
N LEU A 884 -32.50 6.72 2.15
CA LEU A 884 -32.60 5.98 3.40
C LEU A 884 -33.65 4.86 3.33
N TYR A 885 -34.81 5.12 2.71
CA TYR A 885 -35.83 4.10 2.50
C TYR A 885 -35.32 2.90 1.68
N ARG A 886 -34.57 3.15 0.60
CA ARG A 886 -33.97 2.08 -0.23
C ARG A 886 -32.82 1.37 0.49
N THR A 887 -32.02 2.10 1.26
CA THR A 887 -30.99 1.53 2.14
C THR A 887 -31.61 0.56 3.15
N TYR A 888 -32.68 0.96 3.83
CA TYR A 888 -33.39 0.12 4.79
C TYR A 888 -33.95 -1.14 4.13
N ALA A 889 -34.59 -1.00 2.97
CA ALA A 889 -35.09 -2.14 2.21
C ALA A 889 -33.98 -3.11 1.73
N LYS A 890 -32.79 -2.60 1.35
CA LYS A 890 -31.64 -3.40 0.91
C LYS A 890 -30.93 -4.11 2.05
N LEU A 891 -30.86 -3.49 3.22
CA LEU A 891 -30.24 -4.06 4.42
C LEU A 891 -31.20 -4.92 5.25
N GLY A 892 -32.49 -4.95 4.91
CA GLY A 892 -33.50 -5.70 5.65
C GLY A 892 -33.81 -5.13 7.05
N ILE A 893 -33.54 -3.83 7.24
CA ILE A 893 -33.74 -3.11 8.51
C ILE A 893 -34.91 -2.13 8.39
N SER A 894 -35.41 -1.66 9.51
CA SER A 894 -36.60 -0.81 9.57
C SER A 894 -36.40 0.47 10.39
N THR A 895 -35.29 0.60 11.13
CA THR A 895 -35.00 1.77 11.96
C THR A 895 -33.58 2.32 11.74
N ARG A 896 -33.40 3.61 12.04
CA ARG A 896 -32.10 4.30 11.98
C ARG A 896 -31.10 3.75 13.01
N GLU A 897 -31.60 3.24 14.14
CA GLU A 897 -30.81 2.62 15.20
C GLU A 897 -30.26 1.26 14.75
N GLU A 898 -31.05 0.46 14.03
CA GLU A 898 -30.61 -0.79 13.38
C GLU A 898 -29.55 -0.53 12.30
N LEU A 899 -29.60 0.63 11.62
CA LEU A 899 -28.61 1.01 10.62
C LEU A 899 -27.22 1.22 11.22
N ALA A 900 -27.14 1.90 12.37
CA ALA A 900 -25.86 2.12 13.06
C ALA A 900 -25.23 0.82 13.56
N LEU A 901 -26.07 -0.12 14.06
CA LEU A 901 -25.64 -1.45 14.49
C LEU A 901 -25.21 -2.35 13.32
N SER A 902 -25.91 -2.26 12.18
CA SER A 902 -25.58 -3.04 10.98
C SER A 902 -24.28 -2.60 10.31
N LEU A 903 -23.90 -1.33 10.46
CA LEU A 903 -22.63 -0.79 9.93
C LEU A 903 -21.47 -1.02 10.92
N SER A 904 -21.71 -0.96 12.23
CA SER A 904 -20.66 -1.25 13.23
C SER A 904 -20.27 -2.73 13.29
N ALA A 905 -21.15 -3.66 12.92
CA ALA A 905 -20.81 -5.09 12.83
C ALA A 905 -19.90 -5.44 11.63
N ALA A 906 -19.73 -4.52 10.66
CA ALA A 906 -18.79 -4.66 9.53
C ALA A 906 -17.39 -4.09 9.83
N ASP A 907 -17.26 -3.23 10.85
CA ASP A 907 -16.00 -2.68 11.34
C ASP A 907 -15.60 -3.38 12.66
N GLY A 908 -14.98 -4.55 12.53
CA GLY A 908 -14.48 -5.31 13.68
C GLY A 908 -13.15 -4.80 14.22
N PHE A 909 -13.11 -3.63 14.88
CA PHE A 909 -12.06 -3.26 15.85
C PHE A 909 -12.62 -2.27 16.90
N PRO A 910 -12.29 -2.42 18.20
CA PRO A 910 -12.48 -1.35 19.18
C PRO A 910 -11.49 -0.20 18.90
N GLU A 911 -11.98 1.04 19.05
CA GLU A 911 -11.29 2.31 18.80
C GLU A 911 -9.83 2.34 19.28
N TYR A 912 -8.87 2.31 18.34
CA TYR A 912 -7.51 2.81 18.55
C TYR A 912 -7.51 4.32 18.26
N ARG A 913 -7.65 5.14 19.30
CA ARG A 913 -7.22 6.54 19.25
C ARG A 913 -5.70 6.56 19.40
N THR A 914 -5.01 7.02 18.36
CA THR A 914 -3.59 7.41 18.41
C THR A 914 -3.45 8.59 19.37
N GLY A 915 -3.13 8.29 20.63
CA GLY A 915 -2.72 9.27 21.61
C GLY A 915 -1.24 9.60 21.44
N ILE A 916 -0.94 10.56 20.56
CA ILE A 916 0.25 11.39 20.71
C ILE A 916 -0.17 12.52 21.66
N THR A 917 0.35 12.46 22.88
CA THR A 917 0.46 13.61 23.80
C THR A 917 1.89 13.68 24.27
#